data_AF-A0A378LBK7-F1
#
_entry.id   AF-A0A378LBK7-F1
#
_cell.length_a   1.000
_cell.length_b   1.000
_cell.length_c   1.000
_cell.angle_alpha   90.00
_cell.angle_beta   90.00
_cell.angle_gamma   90.00
#
_symmetry.space_group_name_H-M   'P 1'
#
loop_
_entity.id
_entity.type
_entity.pdbx_description
1 polymer ?
#
loop_
_entity_poly.entity_id
_entity_poly.type
_entity_poly.pdbx_seq_one_letter_code
_entity_poly.pdbx_strand_id
1 'polypeptide(L)'
;MSVHVADVVIIGAGPVGLMCAYLGQLCGIRTVIVDKSDGPLEVGRADAFNARTLQLLELVNLFDELYPLGKTCNTSSVWADGKFISRQSSWWEELEGCLHKHFLMLDQSYIEKLLDEKLKETAAAVKRSTSIVGIELNMTGCLTTLSNGERIQSSYVIGADGARSFVRNHFAIPFEIIRPQIVWAVIDGIIATDFPKVPEIIVFQAETSDVAWIPREGEIDRFYVRMDTKDFTLNDAIDKINHAMQPHILSFKKIVWFSQFSVKESVAENFFVQNRIFLAGDACHIHSVNGGQGLNTGLADAFNLMWKLNMVLHFGAPKELLQSYEDERKPVAHDVIGTSGELVRSTKYSLNGTHAQDYVKIVQKRAGNITGMGVRYGDGGLRGSRLFDFEIFNGLVKTRLYSLLDYRKFTLLLFGHCELDLRVPAWVNVMQISPNQDQENFWASNTPYKNQAILVRPDSYIQSAAPLDKIESLFGDGPGRTGSVPDRPHMNRPVVIVDPVSSGIELAPAFKARGIPAIAVTHRTIDWSGFGTKIHTSDFLEIIPVQPNLVEVLRKYDPVAIIPGAEEGVPLADDLAIALTPQFANDPKKSLNRIHKALMQKALQEAGVPALKTLNTASESEVETWIKTNGLSDSPLIIKPPISAGSDKVFHIPARGDWKKAFNQVLSEPSKLTGKMNETVVVQELAIGTEFAVGTVSANGKHYLTHLIKYNKTSFNDRQTVYDYVEFVPYSEEMYGELFAYTQKALDALGIRWGAAHNEIMLTKDGPRLIETGARMCGGPVVGFAREATGSSQADKLVEIYTEGDVATKNYVFKKTVIPVFLKSPAAGKIANVEVFADISKLPTFLNEYIWFKNGDLVPQTVDYLTSIGIVGLAGNRKSILLDYEKIRNMELELVIEKS
;
A
#
# COMPACT_ATOMS: atom_id res chain seq x y z
N MET A 1 -12.16 -22.43 -21.09
CA MET A 1 -10.96 -21.56 -21.05
C MET A 1 -11.21 -20.52 -19.98
N SER A 2 -10.35 -20.44 -18.95
CA SER A 2 -10.46 -19.47 -17.87
C SER A 2 -10.14 -18.06 -18.38
N VAL A 3 -10.96 -17.07 -18.04
CA VAL A 3 -10.71 -15.65 -18.32
C VAL A 3 -9.97 -15.08 -17.11
N HIS A 4 -8.76 -14.57 -17.32
CA HIS A 4 -8.02 -13.86 -16.27
C HIS A 4 -8.57 -12.43 -16.13
N VAL A 5 -8.71 -11.93 -14.89
CA VAL A 5 -9.25 -10.59 -14.62
C VAL A 5 -8.14 -9.67 -14.12
N ALA A 6 -8.03 -8.49 -14.73
CA ALA A 6 -7.09 -7.43 -14.35
C ALA A 6 -7.80 -6.07 -14.34
N ASP A 7 -7.19 -5.03 -13.77
CA ASP A 7 -7.69 -3.67 -13.89
C ASP A 7 -7.21 -3.04 -15.20
N VAL A 8 -5.93 -3.24 -15.52
CA VAL A 8 -5.29 -2.67 -16.71
C VAL A 8 -4.43 -3.72 -17.42
N VAL A 9 -4.57 -3.83 -18.74
CA VAL A 9 -3.62 -4.58 -19.59
C VAL A 9 -2.68 -3.59 -20.27
N ILE A 10 -1.37 -3.81 -20.14
CA ILE A 10 -0.32 -2.99 -20.73
C ILE A 10 0.33 -3.79 -21.87
N ILE A 11 0.36 -3.21 -23.06
CA ILE A 11 0.86 -3.86 -24.27
C ILE A 11 2.17 -3.18 -24.66
N GLY A 12 3.28 -3.92 -24.58
CA GLY A 12 4.64 -3.42 -24.75
C GLY A 12 5.35 -3.22 -23.41
N ALA A 13 6.50 -3.86 -23.24
CA ALA A 13 7.40 -3.75 -22.10
C ALA A 13 8.72 -3.08 -22.46
N GLY A 14 8.63 -2.02 -23.26
CA GLY A 14 9.66 -0.98 -23.30
C GLY A 14 9.61 -0.10 -22.04
N PRO A 15 10.41 0.96 -21.95
CA PRO A 15 10.57 1.73 -20.72
C PRO A 15 9.26 2.40 -20.26
N VAL A 16 8.42 2.84 -21.21
CA VAL A 16 7.12 3.45 -20.91
C VAL A 16 6.13 2.44 -20.35
N GLY A 17 6.00 1.27 -20.97
CA GLY A 17 5.08 0.22 -20.49
C GLY A 17 5.53 -0.37 -19.16
N LEU A 18 6.83 -0.60 -18.98
CA LEU A 18 7.42 -1.01 -17.71
C LEU A 18 7.18 0.04 -16.63
N MET A 19 7.33 1.34 -16.94
CA MET A 19 7.01 2.42 -16.01
C MET A 19 5.52 2.43 -15.65
N CYS A 20 4.61 2.26 -16.63
CA CYS A 20 3.17 2.13 -16.35
C CYS A 20 2.88 0.96 -15.39
N ALA A 21 3.51 -0.20 -15.59
CA ALA A 21 3.32 -1.36 -14.73
C ALA A 21 3.85 -1.11 -13.31
N TYR A 22 5.04 -0.52 -13.19
CA TYR A 22 5.65 -0.15 -11.91
C TYR A 22 4.82 0.88 -11.13
N LEU A 23 4.39 1.97 -11.79
CA LEU A 23 3.51 2.97 -11.19
C LEU A 23 2.14 2.36 -10.82
N GLY A 24 1.63 1.42 -11.63
CA GLY A 24 0.42 0.67 -11.34
C GLY A 24 0.55 -0.16 -10.05
N GLN A 25 1.69 -0.85 -9.88
CA GLN A 25 2.00 -1.59 -8.66
C GLN A 25 2.06 -0.66 -7.44
N LEU A 26 2.74 0.50 -7.54
CA LEU A 26 2.78 1.48 -6.46
C LEU A 26 1.37 1.95 -6.05
N CYS A 27 0.46 2.09 -7.03
CA CYS A 27 -0.92 2.50 -6.80
C CYS A 27 -1.87 1.35 -6.39
N GLY A 28 -1.41 0.10 -6.32
CA GLY A 28 -2.27 -1.05 -6.05
C GLY A 28 -3.19 -1.47 -7.21
N ILE A 29 -2.93 -0.98 -8.43
CA ILE A 29 -3.68 -1.34 -9.64
C ILE A 29 -3.22 -2.72 -10.11
N ARG A 30 -4.15 -3.66 -10.35
CA ARG A 30 -3.80 -4.99 -10.88
C ARG A 30 -3.50 -4.88 -12.38
N THR A 31 -2.22 -4.89 -12.72
CA THR A 31 -1.75 -4.79 -14.10
C THR A 31 -1.36 -6.15 -14.66
N VAL A 32 -1.57 -6.35 -15.97
CA VAL A 32 -0.93 -7.42 -16.73
C VAL A 32 -0.17 -6.78 -17.88
N ILE A 33 1.15 -6.99 -17.93
CA ILE A 33 2.00 -6.48 -19.00
C ILE A 33 2.48 -7.59 -19.92
N VAL A 34 2.40 -7.36 -21.23
CA VAL A 34 2.69 -8.33 -22.28
C VAL A 34 3.69 -7.75 -23.27
N ASP A 35 4.72 -8.52 -23.62
CA ASP A 35 5.69 -8.12 -24.64
C ASP A 35 6.12 -9.30 -25.51
N LYS A 36 6.31 -9.02 -26.80
CA LYS A 36 6.70 -10.01 -27.80
C LYS A 36 8.18 -10.40 -27.73
N SER A 37 9.00 -9.57 -27.11
CA SER A 37 10.43 -9.81 -26.93
C SER A 37 10.63 -10.80 -25.79
N ASP A 38 11.72 -11.55 -25.86
CA ASP A 38 12.11 -12.54 -24.86
C ASP A 38 12.76 -11.91 -23.61
N GLY A 39 13.26 -10.67 -23.71
CA GLY A 39 13.83 -9.92 -22.60
C GLY A 39 13.78 -8.39 -22.76
N PRO A 40 14.27 -7.63 -21.76
CA PRO A 40 14.47 -6.18 -21.88
C PRO A 40 15.54 -5.84 -22.91
N LEU A 41 15.60 -4.58 -23.33
CA LEU A 41 16.64 -4.11 -24.26
C LEU A 41 18.05 -4.35 -23.70
N GLU A 42 18.96 -4.87 -24.53
CA GLU A 42 20.35 -5.10 -24.11
C GLU A 42 21.21 -3.85 -24.23
N VAL A 43 21.16 -3.15 -25.37
CA VAL A 43 21.94 -1.94 -25.70
C VAL A 43 21.22 -1.03 -26.70
N GLY A 44 21.51 0.27 -26.65
CA GLY A 44 21.20 1.24 -27.70
C GLY A 44 19.90 2.05 -27.47
N ARG A 45 19.44 2.72 -28.53
CA ARG A 45 18.28 3.67 -28.52
C ARG A 45 18.56 4.95 -27.72
N ALA A 46 17.78 5.28 -26.70
CA ALA A 46 17.96 6.52 -25.94
C ALA A 46 19.13 6.42 -24.95
N ASP A 47 19.73 7.56 -24.63
CA ASP A 47 21.01 7.69 -23.92
C ASP A 47 21.02 8.79 -22.85
N ALA A 48 19.90 9.46 -22.60
CA ALA A 48 19.88 10.61 -21.68
C ALA A 48 18.55 10.76 -20.94
N PHE A 49 18.66 10.97 -19.63
CA PHE A 49 17.57 11.48 -18.79
C PHE A 49 17.73 12.98 -18.57
N ASN A 50 16.67 13.75 -18.81
CA ASN A 50 16.68 15.21 -18.59
C ASN A 50 16.35 15.57 -17.13
N ALA A 51 16.56 16.84 -16.77
CA ALA A 51 16.33 17.35 -15.42
C ALA A 51 14.93 17.02 -14.88
N ARG A 52 13.88 17.13 -15.72
CA ARG A 52 12.52 16.77 -15.30
C ARG A 52 12.36 15.28 -15.03
N THR A 53 12.91 14.41 -15.87
CA THR A 53 12.83 12.97 -15.63
C THR A 53 13.57 12.58 -14.36
N LEU A 54 14.71 13.21 -14.07
CA LEU A 54 15.41 12.98 -12.80
C LEU A 54 14.53 13.26 -11.58
N GLN A 55 13.80 14.39 -11.57
CA GLN A 55 12.81 14.69 -10.52
C GLN A 55 11.71 13.63 -10.42
N LEU A 56 11.20 13.16 -11.55
CA LEU A 56 10.16 12.12 -11.57
C LEU A 56 10.70 10.78 -11.06
N LEU A 57 11.96 10.43 -11.34
CA LEU A 57 12.60 9.24 -10.80
C LEU A 57 12.82 9.34 -9.28
N GLU A 58 13.08 10.53 -8.74
CA GLU A 58 13.15 10.74 -7.29
C GLU A 58 11.80 10.51 -6.60
N LEU A 59 10.72 11.04 -7.19
CA LEU A 59 9.34 10.89 -6.71
C LEU A 59 8.91 9.44 -6.51
N VAL A 60 9.50 8.50 -7.24
CA VAL A 60 9.16 7.07 -7.19
C VAL A 60 10.35 6.18 -6.78
N ASN A 61 11.36 6.76 -6.13
CA ASN A 61 12.51 6.04 -5.55
C ASN A 61 13.32 5.20 -6.56
N LEU A 62 13.45 5.68 -7.80
CA LEU A 62 14.32 5.06 -8.83
C LEU A 62 15.61 5.84 -9.05
N PHE A 63 15.66 7.10 -8.60
CA PHE A 63 16.78 7.99 -8.82
C PHE A 63 18.09 7.47 -8.20
N ASP A 64 18.09 7.08 -6.93
CA ASP A 64 19.32 6.72 -6.22
C ASP A 64 19.97 5.44 -6.76
N GLU A 65 19.21 4.57 -7.44
CA GLU A 65 19.72 3.36 -8.11
C GLU A 65 20.29 3.67 -9.50
N LEU A 66 19.68 4.58 -10.27
CA LEU A 66 20.09 4.88 -11.65
C LEU A 66 21.16 5.98 -11.73
N TYR A 67 21.05 7.01 -10.89
CA TYR A 67 21.88 8.21 -10.98
C TYR A 67 23.39 7.93 -10.86
N PRO A 68 23.87 7.05 -9.95
CA PRO A 68 25.29 6.73 -9.85
C PRO A 68 25.88 6.00 -11.06
N LEU A 69 25.02 5.40 -11.91
CA LEU A 69 25.45 4.61 -13.06
C LEU A 69 25.73 5.47 -14.29
N GLY A 70 25.13 6.66 -14.36
CA GLY A 70 25.24 7.55 -15.52
C GLY A 70 26.36 8.59 -15.39
N LYS A 71 26.58 9.32 -16.48
CA LYS A 71 27.53 10.44 -16.53
C LYS A 71 26.80 11.76 -16.65
N THR A 72 27.11 12.73 -15.80
CA THR A 72 26.45 14.03 -15.84
C THR A 72 27.01 14.89 -16.98
N CYS A 73 26.11 15.59 -17.67
CA CYS A 73 26.47 16.49 -18.75
C CYS A 73 25.53 17.71 -18.77
N ASN A 74 26.08 18.89 -18.50
CA ASN A 74 25.36 20.16 -18.43
C ASN A 74 25.92 21.22 -19.40
N THR A 75 26.75 20.79 -20.34
CA THR A 75 27.53 21.69 -21.18
C THR A 75 27.56 21.16 -22.59
N SER A 76 27.45 22.07 -23.56
CA SER A 76 27.70 21.78 -24.96
C SER A 76 28.86 22.63 -25.47
N SER A 77 29.73 22.07 -26.29
CA SER A 77 30.81 22.82 -26.93
C SER A 77 30.86 22.57 -28.43
N VAL A 78 31.32 23.60 -29.15
CA VAL A 78 31.50 23.58 -30.59
C VAL A 78 32.98 23.66 -30.89
N TRP A 79 33.44 22.77 -31.77
CA TRP A 79 34.82 22.69 -32.23
C TRP A 79 34.87 22.75 -33.75
N ALA A 80 35.84 23.47 -34.30
CA ALA A 80 36.08 23.57 -35.74
C ALA A 80 37.59 23.53 -36.00
N ASP A 81 38.01 22.75 -37.01
CA ASP A 81 39.43 22.59 -37.39
C ASP A 81 40.35 22.31 -36.19
N GLY A 82 39.89 21.47 -35.26
CA GLY A 82 40.63 21.08 -34.06
C GLY A 82 40.72 22.15 -32.98
N LYS A 83 40.05 23.30 -33.17
CA LYS A 83 40.07 24.42 -32.22
C LYS A 83 38.73 24.57 -31.53
N PHE A 84 38.80 24.91 -30.25
CA PHE A 84 37.65 25.29 -29.46
C PHE A 84 37.05 26.60 -30.00
N ILE A 85 35.75 26.58 -30.30
CA ILE A 85 35.04 27.76 -30.81
C ILE A 85 34.19 28.39 -29.73
N SER A 86 33.36 27.60 -29.07
CA SER A 86 32.44 28.09 -28.05
C SER A 86 31.99 27.00 -27.11
N ARG A 87 31.57 27.40 -25.91
CA ARG A 87 30.96 26.56 -24.89
C ARG A 87 29.69 27.23 -24.41
N GLN A 88 28.69 26.42 -24.12
CA GLN A 88 27.45 26.90 -23.55
C GLN A 88 27.00 26.02 -22.39
N SER A 89 26.80 26.67 -21.24
CA SER A 89 26.22 26.11 -20.02
C SER A 89 25.11 26.98 -19.43
N SER A 90 24.98 28.23 -19.89
CA SER A 90 24.16 29.26 -19.22
C SER A 90 22.69 28.85 -19.06
N TRP A 91 22.07 28.24 -20.07
CA TRP A 91 20.67 27.82 -19.98
C TRP A 91 20.43 26.65 -19.01
N TRP A 92 21.47 25.89 -18.66
CA TRP A 92 21.39 24.90 -17.57
C TRP A 92 21.51 25.58 -16.22
N GLU A 93 22.44 26.53 -16.08
CA GLU A 93 22.67 27.28 -14.85
C GLU A 93 21.45 28.13 -14.45
N GLU A 94 20.76 28.68 -15.45
CA GLU A 94 19.53 29.49 -15.33
C GLU A 94 18.28 28.66 -15.00
N LEU A 95 18.31 27.32 -15.03
CA LEU A 95 17.15 26.52 -14.65
C LEU A 95 16.79 26.74 -13.18
N GLU A 96 15.52 27.01 -12.90
CA GLU A 96 15.00 27.16 -11.54
C GLU A 96 14.21 25.93 -11.10
N GLY A 97 14.01 25.79 -9.78
CA GLY A 97 13.11 24.78 -9.21
C GLY A 97 13.54 23.33 -9.43
N CYS A 98 14.84 23.07 -9.66
CA CYS A 98 15.42 21.73 -9.71
C CYS A 98 16.83 21.70 -9.11
N LEU A 99 17.17 20.57 -8.48
CA LEU A 99 18.50 20.32 -7.91
C LEU A 99 19.49 19.78 -8.94
N HIS A 100 19.00 19.00 -9.92
CA HIS A 100 19.82 18.31 -10.92
C HIS A 100 19.73 19.01 -12.30
N LYS A 101 20.51 20.08 -12.47
CA LYS A 101 20.53 20.93 -13.68
C LYS A 101 21.40 20.36 -14.81
N HIS A 102 21.16 19.12 -15.23
CA HIS A 102 21.95 18.45 -16.26
C HIS A 102 21.19 17.30 -16.94
N PHE A 103 21.75 16.79 -18.02
CA PHE A 103 21.44 15.44 -18.49
C PHE A 103 22.23 14.42 -17.68
N LEU A 104 21.58 13.30 -17.36
CA LEU A 104 22.25 12.07 -16.96
C LEU A 104 22.38 11.18 -18.19
N MET A 105 23.60 11.04 -18.72
CA MET A 105 23.92 10.18 -19.86
C MET A 105 23.98 8.73 -19.38
N LEU A 106 22.97 7.94 -19.75
CA LEU A 106 22.80 6.55 -19.32
C LEU A 106 21.95 5.78 -20.35
N ASP A 107 22.35 4.55 -20.68
CA ASP A 107 21.59 3.70 -21.62
C ASP A 107 20.16 3.45 -21.14
N GLN A 108 19.22 3.47 -22.08
CA GLN A 108 17.83 3.08 -21.83
C GLN A 108 17.71 1.67 -21.22
N SER A 109 18.62 0.73 -21.54
CA SER A 109 18.58 -0.63 -20.98
C SER A 109 18.67 -0.66 -19.45
N TYR A 110 19.32 0.32 -18.80
CA TYR A 110 19.44 0.33 -17.34
C TYR A 110 18.08 0.50 -16.66
N ILE A 111 17.26 1.45 -17.13
CA ILE A 111 15.93 1.66 -16.56
C ILE A 111 14.98 0.51 -16.93
N GLU A 112 15.09 -0.06 -18.14
CA GLU A 112 14.29 -1.23 -18.52
C GLU A 112 14.62 -2.43 -17.64
N LYS A 113 15.91 -2.75 -17.43
CA LYS A 113 16.35 -3.85 -16.58
C LYS A 113 15.92 -3.65 -15.13
N LEU A 114 16.11 -2.45 -14.57
CA LEU A 114 15.71 -2.13 -13.21
C LEU A 114 14.21 -2.33 -12.99
N LEU A 115 13.37 -1.80 -13.90
CA LEU A 115 11.92 -1.95 -13.80
C LEU A 115 11.48 -3.40 -14.00
N ASP A 116 12.08 -4.10 -14.97
CA ASP A 116 11.80 -5.52 -15.20
C ASP A 116 12.14 -6.37 -13.97
N GLU A 117 13.28 -6.14 -13.33
CA GLU A 117 13.68 -6.81 -12.08
C GLU A 117 12.73 -6.53 -10.93
N LYS A 118 12.34 -5.27 -10.71
CA LYS A 118 11.37 -4.92 -9.67
C LYS A 118 9.98 -5.56 -9.90
N LEU A 119 9.62 -5.82 -11.15
CA LEU A 119 8.34 -6.45 -11.51
C LEU A 119 8.37 -7.99 -11.46
N LYS A 120 9.53 -8.63 -11.60
CA LYS A 120 9.68 -10.11 -11.69
C LYS A 120 9.06 -10.86 -10.51
N GLU A 121 9.16 -10.33 -9.30
CA GLU A 121 8.67 -10.97 -8.07
C GLU A 121 7.21 -10.62 -7.73
N THR A 122 6.52 -9.97 -8.67
CA THR A 122 5.18 -9.42 -8.44
C THR A 122 4.16 -10.10 -9.36
N ALA A 123 2.87 -9.93 -9.08
CA ALA A 123 1.81 -10.37 -9.97
C ALA A 123 1.82 -9.65 -11.35
N ALA A 124 2.62 -8.58 -11.49
CA ALA A 124 2.80 -7.80 -12.71
C ALA A 124 4.08 -8.18 -13.49
N ALA A 125 4.66 -9.36 -13.24
CA ALA A 125 5.78 -9.88 -14.03
C ALA A 125 5.45 -9.93 -15.53
N VAL A 126 6.41 -9.55 -16.37
CA VAL A 126 6.19 -9.41 -17.81
C VAL A 126 5.92 -10.76 -18.47
N LYS A 127 4.79 -10.86 -19.18
CA LYS A 127 4.52 -11.97 -20.10
C LYS A 127 5.32 -11.80 -21.39
N ARG A 128 6.57 -12.29 -21.37
CA ARG A 128 7.52 -12.25 -22.48
C ARG A 128 7.15 -13.24 -23.59
N SER A 129 7.77 -13.08 -24.76
CA SER A 129 7.55 -13.91 -25.97
C SER A 129 6.08 -14.07 -26.35
N THR A 130 5.25 -13.08 -26.01
CA THR A 130 3.80 -13.14 -26.16
C THR A 130 3.32 -11.88 -26.86
N SER A 131 2.53 -12.03 -27.92
CA SER A 131 1.95 -10.90 -28.65
C SER A 131 0.45 -10.82 -28.40
N ILE A 132 -0.15 -9.66 -28.68
CA ILE A 132 -1.60 -9.49 -28.70
C ILE A 132 -2.11 -9.77 -30.11
N VAL A 133 -3.24 -10.46 -30.22
CA VAL A 133 -3.89 -10.76 -31.50
C VAL A 133 -5.25 -10.08 -31.66
N GLY A 134 -5.84 -9.58 -30.57
CA GLY A 134 -7.11 -8.86 -30.64
C GLY A 134 -7.50 -8.19 -29.33
N ILE A 135 -8.24 -7.08 -29.44
CA ILE A 135 -8.82 -6.35 -28.32
C ILE A 135 -10.28 -6.04 -28.67
N GLU A 136 -11.21 -6.43 -27.81
CA GLU A 136 -12.64 -6.17 -27.97
C GLU A 136 -13.14 -5.29 -26.81
N LEU A 137 -13.89 -4.24 -27.12
CA LEU A 137 -14.58 -3.43 -26.12
C LEU A 137 -15.97 -4.02 -25.86
N ASN A 138 -16.31 -4.22 -24.59
CA ASN A 138 -17.59 -4.75 -24.16
C ASN A 138 -18.19 -3.90 -23.01
N MET A 139 -19.43 -4.19 -22.60
CA MET A 139 -20.09 -3.42 -21.52
C MET A 139 -19.32 -3.47 -20.20
N THR A 140 -18.56 -4.55 -19.96
CA THR A 140 -17.79 -4.79 -18.75
C THR A 140 -16.35 -4.28 -18.80
N GLY A 141 -15.87 -3.76 -19.93
CA GLY A 141 -14.49 -3.29 -20.12
C GLY A 141 -13.86 -3.72 -21.45
N CYS A 142 -12.67 -4.30 -21.38
CA CYS A 142 -11.85 -4.72 -22.51
C CYS A 142 -11.55 -6.22 -22.41
N LEU A 143 -11.73 -6.96 -23.50
CA LEU A 143 -11.29 -8.35 -23.62
C LEU A 143 -10.07 -8.40 -24.53
N THR A 144 -8.91 -8.72 -23.97
CA THR A 144 -7.64 -8.82 -24.71
C THR A 144 -7.31 -10.28 -24.96
N THR A 145 -7.00 -10.63 -26.21
CA THR A 145 -6.61 -12.00 -26.61
C THR A 145 -5.13 -12.05 -26.95
N LEU A 146 -4.40 -12.96 -26.29
CA LEU A 146 -2.97 -13.17 -26.47
C LEU A 146 -2.69 -14.20 -27.58
N SER A 147 -1.47 -14.21 -28.12
CA SER A 147 -1.03 -15.11 -29.20
C SER A 147 -1.00 -16.59 -28.80
N ASN A 148 -0.94 -16.88 -27.50
CA ASN A 148 -1.03 -18.24 -26.95
C ASN A 148 -2.48 -18.70 -26.71
N GLY A 149 -3.48 -17.89 -27.07
CA GLY A 149 -4.91 -18.18 -26.90
C GLY A 149 -5.51 -17.77 -25.55
N GLU A 150 -4.70 -17.28 -24.60
CA GLU A 150 -5.19 -16.75 -23.33
C GLU A 150 -6.05 -15.50 -23.55
N ARG A 151 -7.10 -15.33 -22.75
CA ARG A 151 -7.97 -14.15 -22.76
C ARG A 151 -7.98 -13.46 -21.41
N ILE A 152 -7.83 -12.14 -21.43
CA ILE A 152 -7.76 -11.29 -20.24
C ILE A 152 -8.89 -10.26 -20.31
N GLN A 153 -9.76 -10.24 -19.31
CA GLN A 153 -10.76 -9.20 -19.10
C GLN A 153 -10.15 -8.09 -18.23
N SER A 154 -10.21 -6.85 -18.70
CA SER A 154 -9.74 -5.68 -17.95
C SER A 154 -10.69 -4.49 -18.03
N SER A 155 -10.50 -3.50 -17.16
CA SER A 155 -11.24 -2.22 -17.24
C SER A 155 -10.66 -1.30 -18.30
N TYR A 156 -9.33 -1.32 -18.45
CA TYR A 156 -8.55 -0.46 -19.33
C TYR A 156 -7.44 -1.23 -20.06
N VAL A 157 -6.96 -0.67 -21.18
CA VAL A 157 -5.79 -1.13 -21.92
C VAL A 157 -4.87 0.05 -22.21
N ILE A 158 -3.56 -0.13 -22.03
CA ILE A 158 -2.53 0.86 -22.39
C ILE A 158 -1.63 0.26 -23.48
N GLY A 159 -1.64 0.86 -24.67
CA GLY A 159 -0.70 0.59 -25.75
C GLY A 159 0.58 1.39 -25.57
N ALA A 160 1.63 0.73 -25.08
CA ALA A 160 2.99 1.24 -24.94
C ALA A 160 3.96 0.45 -25.85
N ASP A 161 3.46 0.00 -26.99
CA ASP A 161 4.07 -0.96 -27.93
C ASP A 161 4.85 -0.29 -29.08
N GLY A 162 5.23 0.97 -28.86
CA GLY A 162 6.19 1.70 -29.66
C GLY A 162 5.68 2.23 -31.01
N ALA A 163 6.62 2.70 -31.85
CA ALA A 163 6.32 3.40 -33.10
C ALA A 163 5.45 2.59 -34.09
N ARG A 164 5.47 1.26 -34.02
CA ARG A 164 4.64 0.35 -34.83
C ARG A 164 3.51 -0.28 -34.01
N SER A 165 2.91 0.52 -33.13
CA SER A 165 1.85 0.09 -32.20
C SER A 165 0.76 -0.74 -32.87
N PHE A 166 0.56 -1.95 -32.35
CA PHE A 166 -0.59 -2.81 -32.65
C PHE A 166 -1.87 -2.13 -32.18
N VAL A 167 -1.89 -1.59 -30.96
CA VAL A 167 -3.10 -0.97 -30.37
C VAL A 167 -3.60 0.18 -31.24
N ARG A 168 -2.69 1.07 -31.66
CA ARG A 168 -3.02 2.21 -32.53
C ARG A 168 -3.64 1.75 -33.86
N ASN A 169 -3.04 0.74 -34.49
CA ASN A 169 -3.53 0.19 -35.76
C ASN A 169 -4.87 -0.56 -35.59
N HIS A 170 -5.03 -1.31 -34.51
CA HIS A 170 -6.22 -2.11 -34.21
C HIS A 170 -7.47 -1.23 -34.04
N PHE A 171 -7.31 -0.06 -33.42
CA PHE A 171 -8.39 0.93 -33.27
C PHE A 171 -8.41 1.99 -34.38
N ALA A 172 -7.65 1.79 -35.46
CA ALA A 172 -7.60 2.68 -36.62
C ALA A 172 -7.35 4.16 -36.26
N ILE A 173 -6.53 4.43 -35.24
CA ILE A 173 -6.18 5.79 -34.82
C ILE A 173 -5.18 6.38 -35.83
N PRO A 174 -5.51 7.50 -36.50
CA PRO A 174 -4.63 8.08 -37.51
C PRO A 174 -3.26 8.51 -36.96
N PHE A 175 -2.22 8.30 -37.78
CA PHE A 175 -0.81 8.54 -37.42
C PHE A 175 -0.01 8.91 -38.68
N GLU A 176 -0.04 10.19 -39.04
CA GLU A 176 0.58 10.69 -40.27
C GLU A 176 2.10 10.90 -40.08
N ILE A 177 2.89 10.06 -40.76
CA ILE A 177 4.36 10.09 -40.65
C ILE A 177 4.96 11.05 -41.66
N ILE A 178 5.52 12.15 -41.16
CA ILE A 178 6.33 13.10 -41.93
C ILE A 178 7.78 12.61 -41.98
N ARG A 179 8.40 12.66 -43.17
CA ARG A 179 9.77 12.20 -43.41
C ARG A 179 10.64 13.32 -44.00
N PRO A 180 11.44 14.03 -43.20
CA PRO A 180 12.31 15.11 -43.68
C PRO A 180 13.53 14.64 -44.52
N GLN A 181 13.61 13.35 -44.88
CA GLN A 181 14.71 12.75 -45.66
C GLN A 181 16.12 13.01 -45.11
N ILE A 182 16.28 12.93 -43.78
CA ILE A 182 17.57 13.04 -43.11
C ILE A 182 17.88 11.69 -42.46
N VAL A 183 19.05 11.14 -42.79
CA VAL A 183 19.54 9.84 -42.31
C VAL A 183 20.76 10.06 -41.44
N TRP A 184 20.77 9.40 -40.29
CA TRP A 184 21.84 9.46 -39.30
C TRP A 184 22.36 8.07 -38.98
N ALA A 185 23.65 8.00 -38.67
CA ALA A 185 24.30 6.88 -38.02
C ALA A 185 24.44 7.15 -36.52
N VAL A 186 24.28 6.11 -35.69
CA VAL A 186 24.65 6.12 -34.27
C VAL A 186 25.69 5.05 -34.06
N ILE A 187 26.80 5.42 -33.42
CA ILE A 187 27.87 4.49 -33.04
C ILE A 187 28.12 4.65 -31.55
N ASP A 188 28.00 3.56 -30.78
CA ASP A 188 28.48 3.46 -29.41
C ASP A 188 29.75 2.62 -29.39
N GLY A 189 30.80 3.11 -28.71
CA GLY A 189 32.01 2.33 -28.58
C GLY A 189 33.03 2.89 -27.60
N ILE A 190 34.03 2.07 -27.31
CA ILE A 190 35.20 2.45 -26.53
C ILE A 190 36.24 2.96 -27.51
N ILE A 191 36.66 4.21 -27.36
CA ILE A 191 37.56 4.89 -28.32
C ILE A 191 38.97 5.09 -27.75
N ALA A 192 39.94 5.18 -28.66
CA ALA A 192 41.26 5.77 -28.46
C ALA A 192 41.39 6.99 -29.35
N THR A 193 41.69 8.14 -28.75
CA THR A 193 41.89 9.41 -29.46
C THR A 193 42.87 10.29 -28.69
N ASP A 194 43.55 11.18 -29.40
CA ASP A 194 44.35 12.27 -28.85
C ASP A 194 43.52 13.53 -28.55
N PHE A 195 42.24 13.55 -28.92
CA PHE A 195 41.31 14.61 -28.57
C PHE A 195 40.99 14.59 -27.05
N PRO A 196 40.95 15.74 -26.37
CA PRO A 196 40.66 15.79 -24.93
C PRO A 196 39.24 15.31 -24.61
N LYS A 197 39.12 14.21 -23.84
CA LYS A 197 37.82 13.74 -23.34
C LYS A 197 37.31 14.68 -22.24
N VAL A 198 36.15 15.29 -22.48
CA VAL A 198 35.44 16.16 -21.52
C VAL A 198 34.00 15.69 -21.33
N PRO A 199 33.37 15.93 -20.17
CA PRO A 199 31.97 15.59 -19.93
C PRO A 199 31.01 16.61 -20.57
N GLU A 200 31.14 16.83 -21.88
CA GLU A 200 30.38 17.81 -22.66
C GLU A 200 29.79 17.14 -23.89
N ILE A 201 28.63 17.61 -24.36
CA ILE A 201 28.15 17.27 -25.71
C ILE A 201 28.97 18.11 -26.70
N ILE A 202 29.76 17.44 -27.53
CA ILE A 202 30.65 18.09 -28.48
C ILE A 202 30.02 18.05 -29.87
N VAL A 203 29.90 19.20 -30.52
CA VAL A 203 29.46 19.32 -31.91
C VAL A 203 30.67 19.75 -32.74
N PHE A 204 31.01 18.94 -33.74
CA PHE A 204 32.07 19.26 -34.69
C PHE A 204 31.50 20.01 -35.88
N GLN A 205 32.06 21.18 -36.15
CA GLN A 205 31.73 22.07 -37.25
C GLN A 205 32.93 22.14 -38.18
N ALA A 206 32.98 21.25 -39.18
CA ALA A 206 33.88 21.42 -40.33
C ALA A 206 33.19 22.38 -41.32
N GLU A 207 32.87 21.93 -42.55
CA GLU A 207 32.02 22.69 -43.48
C GLU A 207 30.54 22.75 -43.06
N THR A 208 30.07 21.74 -42.31
CA THR A 208 28.71 21.62 -41.75
C THR A 208 28.74 21.01 -40.34
N SER A 209 27.62 21.12 -39.59
CA SER A 209 27.47 20.54 -38.24
C SER A 209 26.88 19.13 -38.29
N ASP A 210 27.71 18.16 -38.71
CA ASP A 210 27.25 16.81 -39.08
C ASP A 210 27.63 15.71 -38.07
N VAL A 211 28.50 16.01 -37.12
CA VAL A 211 28.99 15.03 -36.14
C VAL A 211 28.81 15.58 -34.73
N ALA A 212 28.13 14.82 -33.88
CA ALA A 212 28.02 15.08 -32.45
C ALA A 212 28.61 13.91 -31.67
N TRP A 213 29.42 14.22 -30.65
CA TRP A 213 29.99 13.26 -29.72
C TRP A 213 29.38 13.50 -28.33
N ILE A 214 28.82 12.42 -27.76
CA ILE A 214 28.20 12.40 -26.44
C ILE A 214 28.96 11.40 -25.56
N PRO A 215 29.53 11.84 -24.43
CA PRO A 215 30.13 10.92 -23.47
C PRO A 215 29.03 10.14 -22.75
N ARG A 216 29.24 8.84 -22.56
CA ARG A 216 28.27 7.94 -21.93
C ARG A 216 28.86 7.25 -20.69
N GLU A 217 28.05 6.42 -20.04
CA GLU A 217 28.43 5.67 -18.85
C GLU A 217 29.69 4.81 -19.06
N GLY A 218 30.48 4.66 -18.00
CA GLY A 218 31.76 3.96 -18.07
C GLY A 218 32.75 4.60 -19.04
N GLU A 219 33.30 3.78 -19.96
CA GLU A 219 34.24 4.22 -21.01
C GLU A 219 33.58 4.37 -22.39
N ILE A 220 32.25 4.31 -22.46
CA ILE A 220 31.51 4.34 -23.73
C ILE A 220 31.36 5.79 -24.19
N ASP A 221 31.54 5.99 -25.50
CA ASP A 221 31.30 7.24 -26.20
C ASP A 221 30.32 6.99 -27.34
N ARG A 222 29.38 7.92 -27.54
CA ARG A 222 28.39 7.87 -28.62
C ARG A 222 28.66 8.94 -29.66
N PHE A 223 28.52 8.57 -30.93
CA PHE A 223 28.59 9.47 -32.06
C PHE A 223 27.29 9.45 -32.85
N TYR A 224 26.72 10.64 -33.08
CA TYR A 224 25.68 10.86 -34.08
C TYR A 224 26.32 11.47 -35.32
N VAL A 225 26.17 10.80 -36.47
CA VAL A 225 26.78 11.22 -37.74
C VAL A 225 25.70 11.36 -38.80
N ARG A 226 25.52 12.55 -39.36
CA ARG A 226 24.57 12.76 -40.46
C ARG A 226 25.15 12.20 -41.75
N MET A 227 24.43 11.30 -42.40
CA MET A 227 24.85 10.67 -43.66
C MET A 227 24.02 11.14 -44.86
N ASP A 228 22.77 11.58 -44.65
CA ASP A 228 21.81 12.02 -45.69
C ASP A 228 21.50 10.98 -46.80
N THR A 229 22.16 9.82 -46.79
CA THR A 229 21.86 8.63 -47.59
C THR A 229 21.70 7.41 -46.69
N LYS A 230 20.96 6.39 -47.15
CA LYS A 230 20.91 5.07 -46.49
C LYS A 230 22.01 4.12 -46.98
N ASP A 231 22.66 4.48 -48.08
CA ASP A 231 23.74 3.69 -48.67
C ASP A 231 25.07 4.17 -48.11
N PHE A 232 25.40 3.72 -46.90
CA PHE A 232 26.68 3.96 -46.25
C PHE A 232 27.04 2.79 -45.33
N THR A 233 28.33 2.58 -45.14
CA THR A 233 28.93 1.59 -44.26
C THR A 233 29.33 2.20 -42.91
N LEU A 234 29.58 1.36 -41.90
CA LEU A 234 30.14 1.82 -40.62
C LEU A 234 31.45 2.61 -40.83
N ASN A 235 32.32 2.17 -41.74
CA ASN A 235 33.59 2.84 -42.01
C ASN A 235 33.38 4.24 -42.58
N ASP A 236 32.39 4.45 -43.46
CA ASP A 236 32.08 5.78 -44.00
C ASP A 236 31.69 6.77 -42.88
N ALA A 237 30.96 6.29 -41.87
CA ALA A 237 30.61 7.11 -40.70
C ALA A 237 31.83 7.39 -39.81
N ILE A 238 32.72 6.42 -39.62
CA ILE A 238 33.98 6.59 -38.86
C ILE A 238 34.93 7.56 -39.56
N ASP A 239 35.04 7.47 -40.89
CA ASP A 239 35.85 8.38 -41.70
C ASP A 239 35.32 9.81 -41.60
N LYS A 240 33.99 9.98 -41.60
CA LYS A 240 33.36 11.29 -41.38
C LYS A 240 33.61 11.84 -39.98
N ILE A 241 33.63 10.99 -38.93
CA ILE A 241 34.04 11.41 -37.57
C ILE A 241 35.50 11.89 -37.58
N ASN A 242 36.43 11.09 -38.12
CA ASN A 242 37.85 11.44 -38.17
C ASN A 242 38.13 12.71 -38.98
N HIS A 243 37.37 12.93 -40.05
CA HIS A 243 37.45 14.16 -40.84
C HIS A 243 36.98 15.37 -40.02
N ALA A 244 35.85 15.26 -39.31
CA ALA A 244 35.33 16.34 -38.48
C ALA A 244 36.20 16.67 -37.25
N MET A 245 37.02 15.71 -36.80
CA MET A 245 37.91 15.85 -35.63
C MET A 245 39.32 16.35 -35.98
N GLN A 246 39.67 16.54 -37.26
CA GLN A 246 41.01 16.96 -37.67
C GLN A 246 41.50 18.19 -36.87
N PRO A 247 42.77 18.22 -36.43
CA PRO A 247 43.86 17.30 -36.75
C PRO A 247 43.92 16.05 -35.85
N HIS A 248 42.95 15.87 -34.95
CA HIS A 248 42.90 14.73 -34.03
C HIS A 248 42.45 13.45 -34.75
N ILE A 249 42.88 12.32 -34.22
CA ILE A 249 42.59 10.99 -34.76
C ILE A 249 41.81 10.19 -33.72
N LEU A 250 40.80 9.46 -34.19
CA LEU A 250 39.98 8.56 -33.39
C LEU A 250 39.97 7.15 -33.99
N SER A 251 40.14 6.16 -33.11
CA SER A 251 39.95 4.75 -33.43
C SER A 251 39.04 4.08 -32.39
N PHE A 252 38.18 3.17 -32.84
CA PHE A 252 37.34 2.38 -31.94
C PHE A 252 38.09 1.12 -31.49
N LYS A 253 38.37 1.00 -30.19
CA LYS A 253 38.88 -0.25 -29.59
C LYS A 253 37.81 -1.35 -29.61
N LYS A 254 36.55 -0.94 -29.41
CA LYS A 254 35.39 -1.83 -29.42
C LYS A 254 34.16 -1.06 -29.87
N ILE A 255 33.42 -1.59 -30.84
CA ILE A 255 32.07 -1.14 -31.17
C ILE A 255 31.10 -1.90 -30.28
N VAL A 256 30.34 -1.17 -29.47
CA VAL A 256 29.29 -1.72 -28.60
C VAL A 256 27.98 -1.81 -29.37
N TRP A 257 27.64 -0.78 -30.14
CA TRP A 257 26.41 -0.73 -30.92
C TRP A 257 26.55 0.16 -32.16
N PHE A 258 25.90 -0.20 -33.26
CA PHE A 258 25.79 0.60 -34.47
C PHE A 258 24.38 0.51 -35.03
N SER A 259 23.80 1.65 -35.43
CA SER A 259 22.47 1.69 -36.02
C SER A 259 22.33 2.83 -37.02
N GLN A 260 21.46 2.61 -38.01
CA GLN A 260 21.05 3.63 -38.98
C GLN A 260 19.60 3.98 -38.72
N PHE A 261 19.29 5.28 -38.64
CA PHE A 261 17.90 5.72 -38.48
C PHE A 261 17.58 6.92 -39.36
N SER A 262 16.32 6.93 -39.83
CA SER A 262 15.74 8.05 -40.55
C SER A 262 14.84 8.84 -39.60
N VAL A 263 14.96 10.17 -39.59
CA VAL A 263 14.07 11.02 -38.81
C VAL A 263 12.61 10.83 -39.28
N LYS A 264 11.71 10.61 -38.33
CA LYS A 264 10.27 10.49 -38.55
C LYS A 264 9.56 11.29 -37.47
N GLU A 265 8.56 12.04 -37.86
CA GLU A 265 7.77 12.89 -36.97
C GLU A 265 6.28 12.55 -37.15
N SER A 266 5.57 12.32 -36.06
CA SER A 266 4.12 12.07 -36.06
C SER A 266 3.56 12.16 -34.64
N VAL A 267 2.31 12.61 -34.52
CA VAL A 267 1.49 12.51 -33.30
C VAL A 267 0.21 11.78 -33.68
N ALA A 268 -0.23 10.87 -32.81
CA ALA A 268 -1.51 10.20 -32.95
C ALA A 268 -2.65 11.20 -32.82
N GLU A 269 -3.65 11.06 -33.68
CA GLU A 269 -4.80 11.97 -33.66
C GLU A 269 -5.55 11.90 -32.33
N ASN A 270 -5.62 10.71 -31.72
CA ASN A 270 -6.20 10.51 -30.40
C ASN A 270 -5.25 9.68 -29.54
N PHE A 271 -5.13 10.02 -28.27
CA PHE A 271 -4.35 9.30 -27.28
C PHE A 271 -5.21 8.27 -26.55
N PHE A 272 -6.53 8.31 -26.70
CA PHE A 272 -7.44 7.35 -26.10
C PHE A 272 -8.64 6.99 -26.99
N VAL A 273 -9.30 5.87 -26.68
CA VAL A 273 -10.56 5.43 -27.30
C VAL A 273 -11.55 5.06 -26.21
N GLN A 274 -12.73 5.69 -26.27
CA GLN A 274 -13.86 5.46 -25.35
C GLN A 274 -13.50 5.48 -23.85
N ASN A 275 -12.53 6.30 -23.45
CA ASN A 275 -11.96 6.35 -22.08
C ASN A 275 -11.51 4.97 -21.55
N ARG A 276 -11.19 4.00 -22.43
CA ARG A 276 -10.84 2.62 -22.04
C ARG A 276 -9.52 2.15 -22.61
N ILE A 277 -9.21 2.56 -23.83
CA ILE A 277 -7.93 2.29 -24.48
C ILE A 277 -7.12 3.57 -24.43
N PHE A 278 -5.87 3.49 -24.00
CA PHE A 278 -4.92 4.60 -23.99
C PHE A 278 -3.68 4.20 -24.78
N LEU A 279 -3.03 5.16 -25.41
CA LEU A 279 -1.71 5.02 -25.98
C LEU A 279 -0.72 5.78 -25.08
N ALA A 280 0.55 5.37 -25.03
CA ALA A 280 1.60 6.11 -24.33
C ALA A 280 2.97 5.97 -25.02
N GLY A 281 3.81 7.01 -24.92
CA GLY A 281 5.16 7.02 -25.51
C GLY A 281 5.14 6.96 -27.03
N ASP A 282 6.06 6.19 -27.62
CA ASP A 282 6.21 6.05 -29.07
C ASP A 282 4.94 5.53 -29.81
N ALA A 283 3.98 4.96 -29.07
CA ALA A 283 2.67 4.63 -29.61
C ALA A 283 1.85 5.89 -29.92
N CYS A 284 2.00 6.95 -29.12
CA CYS A 284 1.36 8.27 -29.29
C CYS A 284 2.14 9.20 -30.21
N HIS A 285 3.47 9.24 -30.12
CA HIS A 285 4.26 10.26 -30.81
C HIS A 285 5.65 9.74 -31.15
N ILE A 286 6.15 10.09 -32.33
CA ILE A 286 7.54 9.86 -32.73
C ILE A 286 8.12 11.16 -33.21
N HIS A 287 9.40 11.38 -32.95
CA HIS A 287 10.08 12.62 -33.33
C HIS A 287 11.57 12.38 -33.54
N SER A 288 12.29 13.42 -33.94
CA SER A 288 13.75 13.35 -34.08
C SER A 288 14.43 13.07 -32.74
N VAL A 289 15.55 12.32 -32.78
CA VAL A 289 16.39 12.06 -31.60
C VAL A 289 17.11 13.31 -31.10
N ASN A 290 17.18 14.38 -31.90
CA ASN A 290 17.84 15.62 -31.51
C ASN A 290 17.20 16.22 -30.25
N GLY A 291 18.02 16.41 -29.22
CA GLY A 291 17.61 16.92 -27.91
C GLY A 291 17.21 15.85 -26.88
N GLY A 292 17.26 14.55 -27.21
CA GLY A 292 17.10 13.47 -26.23
C GLY A 292 15.69 13.36 -25.60
N GLN A 293 14.64 13.82 -26.30
CA GLN A 293 13.33 14.05 -25.67
C GLN A 293 12.39 12.83 -25.67
N GLY A 294 12.64 11.79 -26.48
CA GLY A 294 11.64 10.74 -26.74
C GLY A 294 11.33 9.88 -25.53
N LEU A 295 12.36 9.25 -24.97
CA LEU A 295 12.25 8.48 -23.73
C LEU A 295 11.65 9.32 -22.60
N ASN A 296 12.15 10.55 -22.41
CA ASN A 296 11.72 11.45 -21.35
C ASN A 296 10.24 11.84 -21.47
N THR A 297 9.78 12.14 -22.68
CA THR A 297 8.37 12.48 -22.94
C THR A 297 7.47 11.27 -22.72
N GLY A 298 7.89 10.08 -23.17
CA GLY A 298 7.14 8.85 -22.95
C GLY A 298 7.05 8.45 -21.47
N LEU A 299 8.13 8.60 -20.69
CA LEU A 299 8.08 8.40 -19.25
C LEU A 299 7.12 9.40 -18.60
N ALA A 300 7.18 10.68 -18.97
CA ALA A 300 6.25 11.68 -18.48
C ALA A 300 4.78 11.37 -18.83
N ASP A 301 4.50 10.70 -19.95
CA ASP A 301 3.16 10.21 -20.29
C ASP A 301 2.69 9.14 -19.29
N ALA A 302 3.54 8.17 -18.96
CA ALA A 302 3.23 7.15 -17.95
C ALA A 302 2.95 7.79 -16.59
N PHE A 303 3.81 8.73 -16.16
CA PHE A 303 3.62 9.50 -14.94
C PHE A 303 2.34 10.33 -14.94
N ASN A 304 1.85 10.80 -16.08
CA ASN A 304 0.61 11.58 -16.14
C ASN A 304 -0.65 10.70 -16.15
N LEU A 305 -0.60 9.55 -16.84
CA LEU A 305 -1.76 8.67 -17.01
C LEU A 305 -2.05 7.83 -15.76
N MET A 306 -1.03 7.26 -15.13
CA MET A 306 -1.23 6.22 -14.12
C MET A 306 -1.88 6.73 -12.84
N TRP A 307 -1.53 7.93 -12.37
CA TRP A 307 -2.21 8.51 -11.20
C TRP A 307 -3.68 8.85 -11.48
N LYS A 308 -4.03 9.22 -12.71
CA LYS A 308 -5.42 9.49 -13.11
C LYS A 308 -6.24 8.20 -13.09
N LEU A 309 -5.67 7.11 -13.60
CA LEU A 309 -6.27 5.78 -13.51
C LEU A 309 -6.43 5.35 -12.04
N ASN A 310 -5.44 5.59 -11.19
CA ASN A 310 -5.52 5.34 -9.75
C ASN A 310 -6.67 6.12 -9.10
N MET A 311 -6.80 7.42 -9.39
CA MET A 311 -7.90 8.25 -8.88
C MET A 311 -9.28 7.74 -9.31
N VAL A 312 -9.42 7.27 -10.56
CA VAL A 312 -10.68 6.72 -11.06
C VAL A 312 -10.99 5.33 -10.47
N LEU A 313 -9.98 4.46 -10.37
CA LEU A 313 -10.15 3.08 -9.92
C LEU A 313 -10.34 2.96 -8.40
N HIS A 314 -9.60 3.74 -7.62
CA HIS A 314 -9.54 3.59 -6.16
C HIS A 314 -10.19 4.73 -5.38
N PHE A 315 -10.33 5.93 -5.96
CA PHE A 315 -10.85 7.12 -5.26
C PHE A 315 -12.14 7.69 -5.87
N GLY A 316 -12.76 6.97 -6.80
CA GLY A 316 -14.06 7.34 -7.38
C GLY A 316 -14.04 8.61 -8.23
N ALA A 317 -12.86 9.01 -8.72
CA ALA A 317 -12.74 10.19 -9.55
C ALA A 317 -13.57 10.05 -10.85
N PRO A 318 -14.11 11.17 -11.34
CA PRO A 318 -14.74 11.26 -12.65
C PRO A 318 -13.93 10.59 -13.77
N LYS A 319 -14.56 9.76 -14.62
CA LYS A 319 -13.88 9.22 -15.81
C LYS A 319 -13.43 10.32 -16.77
N GLU A 320 -14.07 11.48 -16.72
CA GLU A 320 -13.67 12.69 -17.45
C GLU A 320 -12.27 13.17 -17.06
N LEU A 321 -11.78 12.84 -15.85
CA LEU A 321 -10.38 13.08 -15.48
C LEU A 321 -9.41 12.42 -16.46
N LEU A 322 -9.75 11.26 -17.03
CA LEU A 322 -8.88 10.55 -17.98
C LEU A 322 -8.74 11.31 -19.31
N GLN A 323 -9.71 12.16 -19.67
CA GLN A 323 -9.62 12.98 -20.89
C GLN A 323 -8.50 14.01 -20.78
N SER A 324 -8.25 14.51 -19.55
CA SER A 324 -7.14 15.43 -19.30
C SER A 324 -5.76 14.84 -19.62
N TYR A 325 -5.63 13.51 -19.77
CA TYR A 325 -4.38 12.91 -20.24
C TYR A 325 -4.04 13.41 -21.64
N GLU A 326 -5.00 13.39 -22.57
CA GLU A 326 -4.77 13.89 -23.92
C GLU A 326 -4.59 15.42 -23.91
N ASP A 327 -5.47 16.14 -23.22
CA ASP A 327 -5.43 17.60 -23.14
C ASP A 327 -4.08 18.13 -22.61
N GLU A 328 -3.44 17.39 -21.70
CA GLU A 328 -2.16 17.77 -21.11
C GLU A 328 -0.96 17.27 -21.90
N ARG A 329 -1.02 16.07 -22.49
CA ARG A 329 0.17 15.39 -23.06
C ARG A 329 0.29 15.56 -24.57
N LYS A 330 -0.81 15.69 -25.30
CA LYS A 330 -0.79 15.89 -26.74
C LYS A 330 -0.17 17.24 -27.14
N PRO A 331 -0.47 18.38 -26.49
CA PRO A 331 0.22 19.65 -26.78
C PRO A 331 1.73 19.55 -26.57
N VAL A 332 2.16 18.83 -25.53
CA VAL A 332 3.59 18.61 -25.24
C VAL A 332 4.25 17.82 -26.36
N ALA A 333 3.61 16.77 -26.87
CA ALA A 333 4.12 16.01 -28.00
C ALA A 333 4.27 16.88 -29.27
N HIS A 334 3.30 17.75 -29.54
CA HIS A 334 3.39 18.71 -30.64
C HIS A 334 4.54 19.71 -30.47
N ASP A 335 4.72 20.26 -29.26
CA ASP A 335 5.81 21.19 -28.96
C ASP A 335 7.20 20.54 -29.11
N VAL A 336 7.33 19.28 -28.69
CA VAL A 336 8.57 18.49 -28.86
C VAL A 336 8.87 18.26 -30.34
N ILE A 337 7.86 17.94 -31.17
CA ILE A 337 8.04 17.80 -32.63
C ILE A 337 8.41 19.14 -33.27
N GLY A 338 7.71 20.22 -32.91
CA GLY A 338 8.04 21.56 -33.42
C GLY A 338 9.49 21.94 -33.10
N THR A 339 9.92 21.71 -31.86
CA THR A 339 11.28 21.98 -31.38
C THR A 339 12.32 21.09 -32.08
N SER A 340 12.10 19.77 -32.12
CA SER A 340 13.04 18.82 -32.68
C SER A 340 13.16 18.93 -34.21
N GLY A 341 12.06 19.24 -34.90
CA GLY A 341 12.06 19.54 -36.32
C GLY A 341 12.83 20.82 -36.67
N GLU A 342 12.70 21.89 -35.87
CA GLU A 342 13.51 23.11 -36.01
C GLU A 342 15.01 22.80 -35.86
N LEU A 343 15.39 22.06 -34.82
CA LEU A 343 16.78 21.68 -34.56
C LEU A 343 17.37 20.81 -35.67
N VAL A 344 16.63 19.83 -36.18
CA VAL A 344 17.11 18.99 -37.29
C VAL A 344 17.28 19.81 -38.56
N ARG A 345 16.32 20.68 -38.89
CA ARG A 345 16.39 21.51 -40.11
C ARG A 345 17.55 22.50 -40.04
N SER A 346 17.87 23.07 -38.88
CA SER A 346 19.00 24.01 -38.74
C SER A 346 20.35 23.34 -38.98
N THR A 347 20.49 22.04 -38.71
CA THR A 347 21.72 21.30 -39.08
C THR A 347 21.94 21.28 -40.59
N LYS A 348 20.87 21.30 -41.41
CA LYS A 348 20.92 21.13 -42.88
C LYS A 348 20.79 22.44 -43.65
N TYR A 349 19.99 23.38 -43.14
CA TYR A 349 19.67 24.63 -43.80
C TYR A 349 20.03 25.79 -42.86
N SER A 350 21.03 26.60 -43.22
CA SER A 350 21.34 27.88 -42.56
C SER A 350 21.40 28.95 -43.64
N LEU A 351 20.73 30.08 -43.40
CA LEU A 351 20.70 31.21 -44.35
C LEU A 351 22.07 31.88 -44.50
N ASN A 352 22.95 31.76 -43.50
CA ASN A 352 24.24 32.44 -43.43
C ASN A 352 25.44 31.48 -43.28
N GLY A 353 25.22 30.16 -43.41
CA GLY A 353 26.27 29.15 -43.17
C GLY A 353 26.67 28.96 -41.70
N THR A 354 25.90 29.52 -40.76
CA THR A 354 26.18 29.54 -39.31
C THR A 354 25.46 28.41 -38.56
N HIS A 355 25.47 27.19 -39.11
CA HIS A 355 24.68 26.05 -38.64
C HIS A 355 24.77 25.78 -37.13
N ALA A 356 25.98 25.77 -36.56
CA ALA A 356 26.16 25.53 -35.12
C ALA A 356 25.62 26.67 -34.25
N GLN A 357 25.82 27.93 -34.67
CA GLN A 357 25.32 29.10 -33.92
C GLN A 357 23.79 29.17 -33.96
N ASP A 358 23.18 28.85 -35.10
CA ASP A 358 21.73 28.78 -35.26
C ASP A 358 21.15 27.65 -34.40
N TYR A 359 21.81 26.49 -34.37
CA TYR A 359 21.46 25.37 -33.47
C TYR A 359 21.51 25.81 -31.99
N VAL A 360 22.60 26.44 -31.55
CA VAL A 360 22.75 26.93 -30.17
C VAL A 360 21.65 27.93 -29.78
N LYS A 361 21.33 28.88 -30.67
CA LYS A 361 20.24 29.85 -30.44
C LYS A 361 18.87 29.17 -30.30
N ILE A 362 18.60 28.13 -31.10
CA ILE A 362 17.36 27.34 -31.00
C ILE A 362 17.34 26.56 -29.69
N VAL A 363 18.45 25.92 -29.29
CA VAL A 363 18.58 25.22 -28.01
C VAL A 363 18.30 26.16 -26.84
N GLN A 364 18.89 27.36 -26.84
CA GLN A 364 18.63 28.39 -25.82
C GLN A 364 17.15 28.79 -25.80
N LYS A 365 16.57 29.11 -26.96
CA LYS A 365 15.16 29.49 -27.08
C LYS A 365 14.20 28.38 -26.61
N ARG A 366 14.60 27.11 -26.74
CA ARG A 366 13.78 25.92 -26.46
C ARG A 366 14.26 25.12 -25.25
N ALA A 367 15.12 25.69 -24.41
CA ALA A 367 15.75 24.99 -23.29
C ALA A 367 14.73 24.37 -22.33
N GLY A 368 13.61 25.04 -22.08
CA GLY A 368 12.50 24.51 -21.28
C GLY A 368 11.93 23.19 -21.82
N ASN A 369 11.83 23.01 -23.14
CA ASN A 369 11.32 21.77 -23.74
C ASN A 369 12.36 20.64 -23.64
N ILE A 370 13.62 20.94 -23.99
CA ILE A 370 14.73 19.97 -23.96
C ILE A 370 14.95 19.40 -22.55
N THR A 371 14.97 20.28 -21.55
CA THR A 371 15.16 19.91 -20.15
C THR A 371 13.91 19.29 -19.53
N GLY A 372 12.77 19.40 -20.22
CA GLY A 372 11.45 19.06 -19.70
C GLY A 372 10.95 19.99 -18.60
N MET A 373 11.70 21.04 -18.23
CA MET A 373 11.38 21.98 -17.14
C MET A 373 10.40 23.09 -17.55
N GLY A 374 10.14 23.25 -18.85
CA GLY A 374 9.22 24.25 -19.40
C GLY A 374 7.77 23.79 -19.55
N VAL A 375 7.48 22.48 -19.43
CA VAL A 375 6.09 21.98 -19.64
C VAL A 375 5.17 22.50 -18.55
N ARG A 376 3.97 22.95 -18.92
CA ARG A 376 2.96 23.50 -18.03
C ARG A 376 1.58 23.06 -18.53
N TYR A 377 0.64 22.85 -17.62
CA TYR A 377 -0.75 22.57 -17.93
C TYR A 377 -1.63 23.81 -17.64
N GLY A 378 -2.11 24.50 -18.68
CA GLY A 378 -2.96 25.70 -18.56
C GLY A 378 -2.21 27.04 -18.51
N ASP A 379 -2.97 28.14 -18.38
CA ASP A 379 -2.61 29.43 -19.01
C ASP A 379 -1.95 30.49 -18.09
N GLY A 380 -1.83 30.27 -16.77
CA GLY A 380 -1.18 31.26 -15.88
C GLY A 380 -1.11 30.94 -14.38
N GLY A 381 -0.30 31.71 -13.65
CA GLY A 381 -0.14 31.61 -12.19
C GLY A 381 0.73 30.42 -11.72
N LEU A 382 0.39 29.81 -10.58
CA LEU A 382 1.01 28.56 -10.10
C LEU A 382 0.28 27.31 -10.60
N ARG A 383 -1.02 27.40 -10.91
CA ARG A 383 -1.80 26.24 -11.35
C ARG A 383 -1.23 25.64 -12.63
N GLY A 384 -0.94 24.34 -12.57
CA GLY A 384 -0.39 23.52 -13.63
C GLY A 384 1.08 23.79 -13.96
N SER A 385 1.78 24.64 -13.22
CA SER A 385 3.24 24.61 -13.21
C SER A 385 3.72 23.41 -12.39
N ARG A 386 4.98 22.99 -12.61
CA ARG A 386 5.63 22.08 -11.68
C ARG A 386 5.74 22.71 -10.30
N LEU A 387 5.71 21.86 -9.29
CA LEU A 387 6.25 22.19 -7.99
C LEU A 387 7.77 22.35 -8.09
N PHE A 388 8.31 23.44 -7.55
CA PHE A 388 9.75 23.65 -7.46
C PHE A 388 10.34 22.67 -6.46
N ASP A 389 11.43 22.04 -6.83
CA ASP A 389 12.21 21.21 -5.94
C ASP A 389 13.27 22.04 -5.22
N PHE A 390 13.50 21.71 -3.95
CA PHE A 390 14.48 22.35 -3.08
C PHE A 390 14.77 21.44 -1.89
N GLU A 391 15.86 21.75 -1.19
CA GLU A 391 16.28 21.00 -0.02
C GLU A 391 15.40 21.34 1.18
N ILE A 392 14.98 20.30 1.90
CA ILE A 392 14.14 20.37 3.08
C ILE A 392 14.77 19.53 4.19
N PHE A 393 14.49 19.86 5.45
CA PHE A 393 14.98 19.11 6.60
C PHE A 393 13.84 18.39 7.29
N ASN A 394 14.08 17.17 7.74
CA ASN A 394 13.26 16.46 8.71
C ASN A 394 14.05 16.39 10.03
N GLY A 395 13.72 17.26 10.99
CA GLY A 395 14.58 17.50 12.14
C GLY A 395 15.96 18.00 11.73
N LEU A 396 16.99 17.16 11.89
CA LEU A 396 18.38 17.47 11.47
C LEU A 396 18.78 16.80 10.14
N VAL A 397 17.95 15.91 9.59
CA VAL A 397 18.27 15.16 8.39
C VAL A 397 17.86 15.95 7.16
N LYS A 398 18.82 16.24 6.29
CA LYS A 398 18.61 16.91 5.02
C LYS A 398 18.05 15.92 3.99
N THR A 399 16.99 16.32 3.28
CA THR A 399 16.38 15.56 2.19
C THR A 399 15.91 16.50 1.06
N ARG A 400 15.30 15.94 0.01
CA ARG A 400 14.76 16.64 -1.15
C ARG A 400 13.23 16.64 -1.06
N LEU A 401 12.55 17.69 -1.53
CA LEU A 401 11.09 17.75 -1.45
C LEU A 401 10.43 16.63 -2.27
N TYR A 402 10.96 16.34 -3.45
CA TYR A 402 10.39 15.33 -4.35
C TYR A 402 10.43 13.91 -3.78
N SER A 403 11.41 13.57 -2.94
CA SER A 403 11.47 12.26 -2.28
C SER A 403 10.45 12.07 -1.15
N LEU A 404 9.76 13.14 -0.74
CA LEU A 404 8.71 13.12 0.28
C LEU A 404 7.29 13.08 -0.30
N LEU A 405 7.15 13.33 -1.61
CA LEU A 405 5.86 13.28 -2.27
C LEU A 405 5.40 11.84 -2.48
N ASP A 406 4.09 11.63 -2.52
CA ASP A 406 3.47 10.31 -2.69
C ASP A 406 2.76 10.23 -4.05
N TYR A 407 3.30 9.47 -5.00
CA TYR A 407 2.71 9.30 -6.33
C TYR A 407 1.29 8.67 -6.31
N ARG A 408 0.84 8.13 -5.17
CA ARG A 408 -0.49 7.52 -5.04
C ARG A 408 -1.58 8.54 -4.70
N LYS A 409 -1.21 9.74 -4.23
CA LYS A 409 -2.14 10.72 -3.66
C LYS A 409 -1.74 12.15 -3.99
N PHE A 410 -2.70 13.06 -3.89
CA PHE A 410 -2.37 14.48 -3.89
C PHE A 410 -1.63 14.82 -2.60
N THR A 411 -0.82 15.86 -2.62
CA THR A 411 -0.14 16.37 -1.41
C THR A 411 -0.49 17.84 -1.21
N LEU A 412 -1.09 18.16 -0.06
CA LEU A 412 -1.30 19.51 0.42
C LEU A 412 -0.06 19.94 1.22
N LEU A 413 0.74 20.81 0.62
CA LEU A 413 1.93 21.40 1.24
C LEU A 413 1.57 22.72 1.91
N LEU A 414 1.89 22.87 3.19
CA LEU A 414 1.59 24.06 3.98
C LEU A 414 2.88 24.74 4.41
N PHE A 415 3.23 25.84 3.77
CA PHE A 415 4.48 26.56 3.98
C PHE A 415 4.33 27.65 5.04
N GLY A 416 4.34 27.26 6.31
CA GLY A 416 4.18 28.16 7.46
C GLY A 416 3.57 27.47 8.67
N HIS A 417 3.23 28.26 9.69
CA HIS A 417 2.48 27.77 10.84
C HIS A 417 0.99 27.98 10.63
N CYS A 418 0.22 26.89 10.68
CA CYS A 418 -1.23 26.88 10.61
C CYS A 418 -1.76 25.73 11.48
N GLU A 419 -2.69 26.01 12.39
CA GLU A 419 -3.46 24.96 13.07
C GLU A 419 -4.56 24.50 12.11
N LEU A 420 -4.48 23.24 11.66
CA LEU A 420 -5.47 22.68 10.74
C LEU A 420 -6.61 22.03 11.51
N ASP A 421 -7.77 22.66 11.52
CA ASP A 421 -9.06 22.00 11.81
C ASP A 421 -9.80 21.69 10.50
N LEU A 422 -9.07 21.18 9.50
CA LEU A 422 -9.56 21.03 8.13
C LEU A 422 -9.59 19.54 7.77
N ARG A 423 -10.80 18.98 7.63
CA ARG A 423 -10.98 17.60 7.13
C ARG A 423 -10.60 17.54 5.66
N VAL A 424 -9.44 16.97 5.37
CA VAL A 424 -9.00 16.72 3.99
C VAL A 424 -9.51 15.37 3.47
N PRO A 425 -9.79 15.23 2.16
CA PRO A 425 -10.17 13.94 1.58
C PRO A 425 -9.07 12.88 1.70
N ALA A 426 -9.42 11.60 1.77
CA ALA A 426 -8.46 10.48 1.93
C ALA A 426 -7.44 10.32 0.78
N TRP A 427 -7.73 10.92 -0.38
CA TRP A 427 -6.83 11.00 -1.54
C TRP A 427 -5.81 12.16 -1.45
N VAL A 428 -5.82 12.94 -0.36
CA VAL A 428 -4.88 14.02 -0.06
C VAL A 428 -4.04 13.67 1.16
N ASN A 429 -2.72 13.67 1.01
CA ASN A 429 -1.77 13.71 2.13
C ASN A 429 -1.50 15.17 2.51
N VAL A 430 -1.25 15.44 3.79
CA VAL A 430 -0.92 16.81 4.26
C VAL A 430 0.49 16.82 4.82
N MET A 431 1.27 17.81 4.43
CA MET A 431 2.61 18.03 4.96
C MET A 431 2.81 19.51 5.25
N GLN A 432 3.10 19.80 6.52
CA GLN A 432 3.41 21.14 6.98
C GLN A 432 4.92 21.34 7.01
N ILE A 433 5.37 22.47 6.47
CA ILE A 433 6.77 22.84 6.32
C ILE A 433 7.00 24.15 7.07
N SER A 434 7.70 24.05 8.20
CA SER A 434 8.03 25.20 9.04
C SER A 434 9.03 26.13 8.35
N PRO A 435 8.89 27.45 8.49
CA PRO A 435 9.86 28.41 7.95
C PRO A 435 11.14 28.52 8.81
N ASN A 436 11.11 28.00 10.03
CA ASN A 436 12.21 28.05 10.98
C ASN A 436 12.71 26.64 11.28
N GLN A 437 13.96 26.53 11.74
CA GLN A 437 14.54 25.27 12.17
C GLN A 437 13.67 24.61 13.24
N ASP A 438 13.24 23.39 12.97
CA ASP A 438 12.41 22.56 13.84
C ASP A 438 13.12 21.20 14.00
N GLN A 439 13.31 20.75 15.24
CA GLN A 439 14.03 19.50 15.52
C GLN A 439 13.17 18.24 15.36
N GLU A 440 11.84 18.39 15.30
CA GLU A 440 10.89 17.29 15.31
C GLU A 440 10.05 17.20 14.03
N ASN A 441 9.95 18.29 13.25
CA ASN A 441 9.12 18.36 12.05
C ASN A 441 9.89 18.77 10.78
N PHE A 442 9.18 18.79 9.64
CA PHE A 442 9.72 19.28 8.38
C PHE A 442 9.91 20.80 8.38
N TRP A 443 11.07 21.28 7.92
CA TRP A 443 11.34 22.71 7.80
C TRP A 443 12.24 23.07 6.62
N ALA A 444 12.05 24.29 6.10
CA ALA A 444 12.90 24.88 5.07
C ALA A 444 13.00 26.39 5.27
N SER A 445 14.22 26.90 5.45
CA SER A 445 14.47 28.34 5.67
C SER A 445 14.31 29.17 4.39
N ASN A 446 14.42 28.55 3.21
CA ASN A 446 14.27 29.19 1.92
C ASN A 446 13.31 28.38 1.04
N THR A 447 12.09 28.88 0.82
CA THR A 447 11.06 28.26 -0.03
C THR A 447 10.41 29.33 -0.91
N PRO A 448 10.13 29.04 -2.19
CA PRO A 448 9.41 29.96 -3.07
C PRO A 448 7.92 30.12 -2.71
N TYR A 449 7.40 29.29 -1.80
CA TYR A 449 5.97 29.21 -1.46
C TYR A 449 5.65 29.76 -0.07
N LYS A 450 6.47 30.67 0.47
CA LYS A 450 6.31 31.20 1.83
C LYS A 450 4.89 31.71 2.09
N ASN A 451 4.30 31.26 3.21
CA ASN A 451 2.93 31.56 3.65
C ASN A 451 1.82 31.11 2.67
N GLN A 452 2.08 30.07 1.88
CA GLN A 452 1.09 29.49 0.97
C GLN A 452 0.77 28.04 1.32
N ALA A 453 -0.45 27.64 0.96
CA ALA A 453 -0.89 26.28 0.86
C ALA A 453 -0.95 25.88 -0.62
N ILE A 454 -0.26 24.80 -0.97
CA ILE A 454 -0.12 24.32 -2.35
C ILE A 454 -0.68 22.90 -2.41
N LEU A 455 -1.74 22.71 -3.19
CA LEU A 455 -2.25 21.38 -3.50
C LEU A 455 -1.52 20.85 -4.74
N VAL A 456 -0.77 19.77 -4.56
CA VAL A 456 0.09 19.17 -5.58
C VAL A 456 -0.51 17.84 -6.04
N ARG A 457 -0.55 17.65 -7.36
CA ARG A 457 -0.96 16.38 -7.99
C ARG A 457 0.08 15.29 -7.75
N PRO A 458 -0.29 14.01 -7.89
CA PRO A 458 0.65 12.93 -7.73
C PRO A 458 1.80 12.95 -8.75
N ASP A 459 1.62 13.58 -9.92
CA ASP A 459 2.68 13.80 -10.92
C ASP A 459 3.50 15.08 -10.69
N SER A 460 3.45 15.67 -9.49
CA SER A 460 4.18 16.87 -9.01
C SER A 460 3.87 18.18 -9.73
N TYR A 461 2.73 18.28 -10.42
CA TYR A 461 2.20 19.54 -10.92
C TYR A 461 1.23 20.17 -9.91
N ILE A 462 1.23 21.50 -9.79
CA ILE A 462 0.38 22.22 -8.85
C ILE A 462 -1.07 22.19 -9.35
N GLN A 463 -2.00 21.66 -8.56
CA GLN A 463 -3.44 21.70 -8.84
C GLN A 463 -4.02 23.08 -8.53
N SER A 464 -3.71 23.62 -7.36
CA SER A 464 -4.19 24.90 -6.85
C SER A 464 -3.25 25.43 -5.77
N ALA A 465 -3.29 26.74 -5.54
CA ALA A 465 -2.49 27.43 -4.53
C ALA A 465 -3.34 28.55 -3.89
N ALA A 466 -3.18 28.75 -2.58
CA ALA A 466 -3.89 29.77 -1.80
C ALA A 466 -3.01 30.26 -0.65
N PRO A 467 -3.23 31.49 -0.14
CA PRO A 467 -2.70 31.90 1.16
C PRO A 467 -3.09 30.94 2.29
N LEU A 468 -2.24 30.77 3.31
CA LEU A 468 -2.51 29.86 4.44
C LEU A 468 -3.81 30.17 5.21
N ASP A 469 -4.20 31.45 5.29
CA ASP A 469 -5.46 31.89 5.90
C ASP A 469 -6.69 31.60 5.04
N LYS A 470 -6.50 31.07 3.81
CA LYS A 470 -7.54 30.76 2.84
C LYS A 470 -7.44 29.34 2.29
N ILE A 471 -6.89 28.40 3.07
CA ILE A 471 -6.73 26.98 2.65
C ILE A 471 -8.05 26.38 2.15
N GLU A 472 -9.18 26.73 2.78
CA GLU A 472 -10.52 26.26 2.38
C GLU A 472 -10.83 26.51 0.89
N SER A 473 -10.32 27.59 0.32
CA SER A 473 -10.53 27.95 -1.09
C SER A 473 -9.86 26.99 -2.08
N LEU A 474 -8.88 26.19 -1.65
CA LEU A 474 -8.20 25.20 -2.51
C LEU A 474 -9.11 24.08 -2.96
N PHE A 475 -10.22 23.86 -2.24
CA PHE A 475 -11.22 22.84 -2.52
C PHE A 475 -12.46 23.40 -3.25
N GLY A 476 -12.49 24.71 -3.56
CA GLY A 476 -13.51 25.42 -4.35
C GLY A 476 -14.76 25.87 -3.56
N ASP A 477 -15.44 26.93 -4.01
CA ASP A 477 -16.80 27.29 -3.56
C ASP A 477 -17.81 26.29 -4.18
N GLY A 478 -18.05 25.19 -3.48
CA GLY A 478 -19.04 24.17 -3.84
C GLY A 478 -19.33 23.26 -2.66
N PRO A 479 -20.58 22.82 -2.49
CA PRO A 479 -21.42 23.14 -1.33
C PRO A 479 -20.82 22.69 0.01
N GLY A 480 -20.00 23.57 0.60
CA GLY A 480 -19.44 23.37 1.95
C GLY A 480 -20.29 23.94 3.08
N ARG A 481 -21.28 24.79 2.78
CA ARG A 481 -22.23 25.36 3.76
C ARG A 481 -23.59 25.57 3.10
N THR A 482 -24.59 24.79 3.54
CA THR A 482 -26.00 24.72 3.09
C THR A 482 -26.24 23.99 1.75
N GLY A 483 -26.89 22.81 1.83
CA GLY A 483 -27.55 22.14 0.70
C GLY A 483 -26.67 21.28 -0.21
N SER A 484 -26.84 19.95 -0.08
CA SER A 484 -26.65 18.92 -1.12
C SER A 484 -25.47 19.05 -2.09
N VAL A 485 -24.43 18.28 -1.82
CA VAL A 485 -23.39 17.83 -2.77
C VAL A 485 -24.05 17.31 -4.07
N PRO A 486 -23.65 17.77 -5.28
CA PRO A 486 -24.14 17.20 -6.53
C PRO A 486 -23.54 15.80 -6.75
N ASP A 487 -24.41 14.85 -7.10
CA ASP A 487 -24.19 13.40 -7.19
C ASP A 487 -22.96 12.93 -7.99
N ARG A 488 -22.08 12.14 -7.34
CA ARG A 488 -21.33 10.99 -7.92
C ARG A 488 -21.17 9.85 -6.89
N PRO A 489 -21.17 8.58 -7.30
CA PRO A 489 -21.77 7.47 -6.55
C PRO A 489 -20.83 6.70 -5.59
N HIS A 490 -19.96 7.39 -4.83
CA HIS A 490 -19.16 6.74 -3.76
C HIS A 490 -18.97 7.56 -2.48
N MET A 491 -19.74 8.63 -2.24
CA MET A 491 -19.77 9.26 -0.92
C MET A 491 -20.52 8.35 0.07
N ASN A 492 -19.90 8.07 1.23
CA ASN A 492 -20.49 7.40 2.40
C ASN A 492 -20.73 5.89 2.32
N ARG A 493 -19.83 5.09 1.74
CA ARG A 493 -19.84 3.64 2.02
C ARG A 493 -19.35 3.41 3.46
N PRO A 494 -20.19 2.98 4.41
CA PRO A 494 -19.74 2.78 5.78
C PRO A 494 -19.09 1.40 5.93
N VAL A 495 -18.27 1.24 6.97
CA VAL A 495 -18.05 -0.09 7.53
C VAL A 495 -19.29 -0.47 8.36
N VAL A 496 -19.77 -1.70 8.21
CA VAL A 496 -20.82 -2.22 9.09
C VAL A 496 -20.16 -3.06 10.16
N ILE A 497 -20.37 -2.67 11.42
CA ILE A 497 -19.86 -3.40 12.58
C ILE A 497 -21.04 -4.08 13.26
N VAL A 498 -21.00 -5.41 13.29
CA VAL A 498 -22.06 -6.23 13.91
C VAL A 498 -21.72 -6.44 15.38
N ASP A 499 -22.62 -6.02 16.26
CA ASP A 499 -22.45 -5.98 17.72
C ASP A 499 -21.13 -5.32 18.16
N PRO A 500 -20.99 -4.00 18.00
CA PRO A 500 -19.77 -3.25 18.38
C PRO A 500 -19.66 -3.09 19.91
N VAL A 501 -19.47 -4.19 20.62
CA VAL A 501 -19.31 -4.25 22.08
C VAL A 501 -17.95 -4.88 22.44
N SER A 502 -17.52 -4.76 23.69
CA SER A 502 -16.18 -5.20 24.13
C SER A 502 -15.09 -4.52 23.28
N SER A 503 -14.14 -5.26 22.68
CA SER A 503 -13.13 -4.67 21.80
C SER A 503 -13.71 -4.13 20.48
N GLY A 504 -14.92 -4.52 20.09
CA GLY A 504 -15.61 -4.01 18.91
C GLY A 504 -15.88 -2.50 18.94
N ILE A 505 -15.91 -1.87 20.12
CA ILE A 505 -16.08 -0.41 20.26
C ILE A 505 -14.92 0.37 19.62
N GLU A 506 -13.74 -0.25 19.50
CA GLU A 506 -12.53 0.37 18.94
C GLU A 506 -12.56 0.44 17.41
N LEU A 507 -13.44 -0.33 16.75
CA LEU A 507 -13.49 -0.40 15.29
C LEU A 507 -13.99 0.91 14.68
N ALA A 508 -15.11 1.47 15.18
CA ALA A 508 -15.67 2.69 14.61
C ALA A 508 -14.69 3.89 14.71
N PRO A 509 -14.05 4.16 15.87
CA PRO A 509 -12.97 5.15 15.96
C PRO A 509 -11.81 4.87 15.00
N ALA A 510 -11.37 3.62 14.86
CA ALA A 510 -10.27 3.25 13.96
C ALA A 510 -10.59 3.53 12.49
N PHE A 511 -11.80 3.18 12.02
CA PHE A 511 -12.25 3.48 10.65
C PHE A 511 -12.50 4.97 10.43
N LYS A 512 -13.06 5.66 11.44
CA LYS A 512 -13.29 7.11 11.43
C LYS A 512 -11.98 7.89 11.29
N ALA A 513 -10.89 7.41 11.90
CA ALA A 513 -9.55 7.98 11.73
C ALA A 513 -9.02 7.90 10.28
N ARG A 514 -9.56 7.00 9.44
CA ARG A 514 -9.31 6.94 7.99
C ARG A 514 -10.44 7.56 7.15
N GLY A 515 -11.36 8.30 7.77
CA GLY A 515 -12.47 8.97 7.10
C GLY A 515 -13.60 8.03 6.65
N ILE A 516 -13.64 6.79 7.16
CA ILE A 516 -14.70 5.82 6.83
C ILE A 516 -15.75 5.85 7.95
N PRO A 517 -17.00 6.22 7.63
CA PRO A 517 -18.06 6.18 8.63
C PRO A 517 -18.42 4.74 9.02
N ALA A 518 -19.01 4.56 10.19
CA ALA A 518 -19.46 3.25 10.66
C ALA A 518 -20.98 3.20 10.81
N ILE A 519 -21.58 2.04 10.54
CA ILE A 519 -22.94 1.67 10.94
C ILE A 519 -22.83 0.53 11.93
N ALA A 520 -23.56 0.62 13.04
CA ALA A 520 -23.70 -0.49 13.96
C ALA A 520 -24.91 -1.34 13.58
N VAL A 521 -24.77 -2.66 13.62
CA VAL A 521 -25.90 -3.60 13.59
C VAL A 521 -25.96 -4.28 14.94
N THR A 522 -27.11 -4.26 15.62
CA THR A 522 -27.21 -4.83 16.98
C THR A 522 -28.31 -5.88 17.12
N HIS A 523 -27.99 -7.00 17.76
CA HIS A 523 -29.00 -8.00 18.12
C HIS A 523 -29.92 -7.56 19.28
N ARG A 524 -29.47 -6.61 20.12
CA ARG A 524 -30.17 -6.17 21.34
C ARG A 524 -30.30 -4.64 21.42
N THR A 525 -31.20 -4.16 22.29
CA THR A 525 -31.33 -2.74 22.64
C THR A 525 -30.09 -2.27 23.42
N ILE A 526 -29.66 -1.03 23.16
CA ILE A 526 -28.32 -0.46 23.47
C ILE A 526 -27.97 -0.40 24.98
N ASP A 527 -28.92 -0.62 25.88
CA ASP A 527 -28.68 -0.61 27.34
C ASP A 527 -28.43 -2.02 27.89
N TRP A 528 -27.15 -2.35 28.11
CA TRP A 528 -26.75 -3.56 28.87
C TRP A 528 -25.77 -3.20 30.00
N SER A 529 -25.99 -3.76 31.18
CA SER A 529 -25.07 -3.67 32.31
C SER A 529 -24.02 -4.79 32.22
N GLY A 530 -22.79 -4.46 31.84
CA GLY A 530 -21.68 -5.41 31.70
C GLY A 530 -20.37 -4.78 31.18
N PHE A 531 -19.36 -5.57 30.87
CA PHE A 531 -18.00 -5.14 30.44
C PHE A 531 -17.96 -4.33 29.13
N GLY A 532 -17.40 -3.11 29.15
CA GLY A 532 -17.10 -2.34 27.92
C GLY A 532 -18.34 -2.14 27.03
N THR A 533 -19.50 -1.98 27.65
CA THR A 533 -20.83 -2.17 27.05
C THR A 533 -21.47 -0.91 26.47
N LYS A 534 -20.85 0.25 26.65
CA LYS A 534 -21.42 1.49 26.15
C LYS A 534 -20.93 1.74 24.73
N ILE A 535 -21.77 1.38 23.77
CA ILE A 535 -21.63 1.84 22.39
C ILE A 535 -21.58 3.37 22.42
N HIS A 536 -20.50 3.94 21.90
CA HIS A 536 -20.38 5.37 21.70
C HIS A 536 -21.23 5.75 20.48
N THR A 537 -22.51 6.07 20.70
CA THR A 537 -23.47 6.29 19.61
C THR A 537 -23.02 7.37 18.62
N SER A 538 -22.24 8.35 19.08
CA SER A 538 -21.60 9.40 18.27
C SER A 538 -20.56 8.90 17.26
N ASP A 539 -20.12 7.65 17.36
CA ASP A 539 -19.17 7.05 16.42
C ASP A 539 -19.84 6.35 15.24
N PHE A 540 -21.17 6.24 15.25
CA PHE A 540 -21.93 5.59 14.19
C PHE A 540 -22.85 6.57 13.48
N LEU A 541 -22.96 6.43 12.15
CA LEU A 541 -23.98 7.15 11.36
C LEU A 541 -25.39 6.72 11.77
N GLU A 542 -25.53 5.41 11.99
CA GLU A 542 -26.78 4.79 12.34
C GLU A 542 -26.52 3.51 13.14
N ILE A 543 -27.47 3.19 14.03
CA ILE A 543 -27.49 1.94 14.78
C ILE A 543 -28.77 1.22 14.38
N ILE A 544 -28.61 0.13 13.64
CA ILE A 544 -29.70 -0.59 13.00
C ILE A 544 -29.93 -1.91 13.76
N PRO A 545 -31.10 -2.12 14.37
CA PRO A 545 -31.40 -3.41 14.99
C PRO A 545 -31.56 -4.51 13.93
N VAL A 546 -31.23 -5.75 14.30
CA VAL A 546 -31.45 -6.92 13.44
C VAL A 546 -32.94 -7.05 13.12
N GLN A 547 -33.26 -7.19 11.83
CA GLN A 547 -34.63 -7.24 11.30
C GLN A 547 -34.70 -8.07 10.00
N PRO A 548 -35.87 -8.60 9.59
CA PRO A 548 -35.98 -9.51 8.45
C PRO A 548 -35.43 -8.98 7.13
N ASN A 549 -35.52 -7.67 6.88
CA ASN A 549 -35.06 -7.00 5.66
C ASN A 549 -33.68 -6.35 5.81
N LEU A 550 -32.88 -6.77 6.81
CA LEU A 550 -31.60 -6.12 7.13
C LEU A 550 -30.63 -6.04 5.94
N VAL A 551 -30.54 -7.09 5.10
CA VAL A 551 -29.70 -7.08 3.90
C VAL A 551 -30.12 -5.97 2.94
N GLU A 552 -31.43 -5.78 2.73
CA GLU A 552 -31.97 -4.76 1.83
C GLU A 552 -31.79 -3.35 2.39
N VAL A 553 -31.87 -3.20 3.72
CA VAL A 553 -31.57 -1.94 4.42
C VAL A 553 -30.10 -1.59 4.23
N LEU A 554 -29.19 -2.50 4.56
CA LEU A 554 -27.75 -2.26 4.48
C LEU A 554 -27.24 -2.10 3.04
N ARG A 555 -27.85 -2.77 2.06
CA ARG A 555 -27.51 -2.63 0.64
C ARG A 555 -27.61 -1.17 0.15
N LYS A 556 -28.51 -0.37 0.73
CA LYS A 556 -28.66 1.05 0.40
C LYS A 556 -27.43 1.88 0.76
N TYR A 557 -26.66 1.44 1.76
CA TYR A 557 -25.45 2.11 2.20
C TYR A 557 -24.20 1.63 1.47
N ASP A 558 -24.29 0.58 0.64
CA ASP A 558 -23.16 -0.01 -0.10
C ASP A 558 -21.91 -0.17 0.80
N PRO A 559 -21.93 -1.03 1.84
CA PRO A 559 -20.85 -1.04 2.82
C PRO A 559 -19.48 -1.41 2.24
N VAL A 560 -18.41 -0.88 2.82
CA VAL A 560 -17.02 -1.21 2.44
C VAL A 560 -16.67 -2.62 2.91
N ALA A 561 -17.06 -2.94 4.14
CA ALA A 561 -16.83 -4.23 4.77
C ALA A 561 -17.90 -4.49 5.83
N ILE A 562 -18.11 -5.77 6.13
CA ILE A 562 -18.89 -6.22 7.29
C ILE A 562 -17.91 -6.86 8.28
N ILE A 563 -17.90 -6.38 9.52
CA ILE A 563 -16.93 -6.83 10.54
C ILE A 563 -17.69 -7.23 11.82
N PRO A 564 -17.44 -8.41 12.39
CA PRO A 564 -17.96 -8.74 13.70
C PRO A 564 -17.19 -7.99 14.81
N GLY A 565 -17.92 -7.27 15.66
CA GLY A 565 -17.39 -6.62 16.84
C GLY A 565 -17.28 -7.56 18.05
N ALA A 566 -18.13 -8.58 18.12
CA ALA A 566 -18.17 -9.54 19.22
C ALA A 566 -18.55 -10.96 18.74
N GLU A 567 -18.42 -11.94 19.64
CA GLU A 567 -18.64 -13.37 19.37
C GLU A 567 -20.05 -13.67 18.79
N GLU A 568 -21.10 -13.07 19.38
CA GLU A 568 -22.49 -13.26 18.92
C GLU A 568 -22.74 -12.69 17.52
N GLY A 569 -21.95 -11.69 17.11
CA GLY A 569 -22.07 -11.03 15.81
C GLY A 569 -21.42 -11.79 14.66
N VAL A 570 -20.59 -12.80 14.93
CA VAL A 570 -19.82 -13.53 13.90
C VAL A 570 -20.72 -14.18 12.84
N PRO A 571 -21.77 -14.96 13.18
CA PRO A 571 -22.61 -15.61 12.16
C PRO A 571 -23.33 -14.60 11.28
N LEU A 572 -23.89 -13.55 11.89
CA LEU A 572 -24.59 -12.51 11.15
C LEU A 572 -23.61 -11.70 10.27
N ALA A 573 -22.41 -11.41 10.76
CA ALA A 573 -21.39 -10.73 9.97
C ALA A 573 -20.97 -11.56 8.76
N ASP A 574 -20.81 -12.88 8.92
CA ASP A 574 -20.53 -13.80 7.80
C ASP A 574 -21.66 -13.78 6.76
N ASP A 575 -22.92 -13.93 7.19
CA ASP A 575 -24.09 -13.93 6.29
C ASP A 575 -24.22 -12.61 5.53
N LEU A 576 -24.04 -11.48 6.23
CA LEU A 576 -24.06 -10.15 5.63
C LEU A 576 -22.86 -9.94 4.70
N ALA A 577 -21.66 -10.41 5.05
CA ALA A 577 -20.48 -10.30 4.20
C ALA A 577 -20.67 -11.06 2.88
N ILE A 578 -21.23 -12.27 2.93
CA ILE A 578 -21.56 -13.06 1.72
C ILE A 578 -22.56 -12.29 0.84
N ALA A 579 -23.57 -11.67 1.44
CA ALA A 579 -24.64 -11.00 0.72
C ALA A 579 -24.27 -9.61 0.17
N LEU A 580 -23.38 -8.88 0.85
CA LEU A 580 -23.13 -7.45 0.60
C LEU A 580 -21.68 -7.13 0.21
N THR A 581 -20.72 -7.91 0.69
CA THR A 581 -19.28 -7.72 0.41
C THR A 581 -18.58 -9.05 0.11
N PRO A 582 -19.03 -9.83 -0.89
CA PRO A 582 -18.54 -11.20 -1.12
C PRO A 582 -17.04 -11.29 -1.41
N GLN A 583 -16.43 -10.21 -1.91
CA GLN A 583 -14.97 -10.11 -2.09
C GLN A 583 -14.17 -10.22 -0.79
N PHE A 584 -14.83 -9.98 0.35
CA PHE A 584 -14.26 -10.03 1.69
C PHE A 584 -14.87 -11.15 2.56
N ALA A 585 -15.59 -12.10 1.95
CA ALA A 585 -16.22 -13.19 2.69
C ALA A 585 -15.22 -14.31 3.04
N ASN A 586 -15.39 -14.87 4.24
CA ASN A 586 -14.78 -16.15 4.62
C ASN A 586 -15.48 -17.32 3.91
N ASP A 587 -14.95 -18.54 4.02
CA ASP A 587 -15.65 -19.72 3.46
C ASP A 587 -17.02 -19.87 4.13
N PRO A 588 -18.13 -19.72 3.37
CA PRO A 588 -19.49 -19.80 3.92
C PRO A 588 -19.81 -21.19 4.48
N LYS A 589 -19.21 -22.25 3.92
CA LYS A 589 -19.44 -23.64 4.36
C LYS A 589 -18.82 -23.94 5.73
N LYS A 590 -17.94 -23.05 6.21
CA LYS A 590 -17.20 -23.20 7.46
C LYS A 590 -17.62 -22.18 8.54
N SER A 591 -18.68 -21.40 8.33
CA SER A 591 -19.13 -20.37 9.29
C SER A 591 -19.39 -20.95 10.69
N LEU A 592 -20.16 -22.03 10.78
CA LEU A 592 -20.42 -22.68 12.07
C LEU A 592 -19.15 -23.25 12.72
N ASN A 593 -18.15 -23.68 11.93
CA ASN A 593 -16.89 -24.20 12.44
C ASN A 593 -16.06 -23.12 13.17
N ARG A 594 -16.29 -21.84 12.86
CA ARG A 594 -15.60 -20.70 13.49
C ARG A 594 -16.16 -20.31 14.86
N ILE A 595 -17.34 -20.81 15.23
CA ILE A 595 -17.98 -20.49 16.53
C ILE A 595 -18.27 -21.73 17.39
N HIS A 596 -18.34 -22.92 16.78
CA HIS A 596 -18.69 -24.15 17.47
C HIS A 596 -17.45 -25.00 17.76
N LYS A 597 -17.06 -25.07 19.04
CA LYS A 597 -15.81 -25.70 19.52
C LYS A 597 -15.58 -27.12 18.99
N ALA A 598 -16.59 -27.99 18.98
CA ALA A 598 -16.41 -29.35 18.45
C ALA A 598 -16.26 -29.43 16.92
N LEU A 599 -16.99 -28.60 16.17
CA LEU A 599 -16.88 -28.55 14.71
C LEU A 599 -15.55 -27.94 14.28
N MET A 600 -15.02 -27.01 15.06
CA MET A 600 -13.68 -26.47 14.92
C MET A 600 -12.63 -27.58 14.98
N GLN A 601 -12.68 -28.42 16.02
CA GLN A 601 -11.76 -29.55 16.19
C GLN A 601 -11.92 -30.58 15.07
N LYS A 602 -13.16 -30.86 14.64
CA LYS A 602 -13.42 -31.72 13.49
C LYS A 602 -12.79 -31.16 12.21
N ALA A 603 -12.90 -29.85 11.97
CA ALA A 603 -12.32 -29.19 10.81
C ALA A 603 -10.79 -29.30 10.78
N LEU A 604 -10.14 -29.17 11.95
CA LEU A 604 -8.70 -29.40 12.09
C LEU A 604 -8.32 -30.84 11.74
N GLN A 605 -9.06 -31.83 12.27
CA GLN A 605 -8.82 -33.25 11.98
C GLN A 605 -8.97 -33.56 10.48
N GLU A 606 -10.03 -33.05 9.84
CA GLU A 606 -10.26 -33.18 8.40
C GLU A 606 -9.13 -32.58 7.55
N ALA A 607 -8.51 -31.50 8.05
CA ALA A 607 -7.38 -30.83 7.38
C ALA A 607 -6.01 -31.42 7.75
N GLY A 608 -5.94 -32.48 8.57
CA GLY A 608 -4.67 -33.05 9.05
C GLY A 608 -3.91 -32.15 10.03
N VAL A 609 -4.57 -31.17 10.64
CA VAL A 609 -4.00 -30.30 11.68
C VAL A 609 -4.22 -30.97 13.04
N PRO A 610 -3.19 -31.08 13.90
CA PRO A 610 -3.33 -31.68 15.23
C PRO A 610 -4.47 -31.03 16.03
N ALA A 611 -5.41 -31.84 16.48
CA ALA A 611 -6.64 -31.40 17.14
C ALA A 611 -6.82 -32.14 18.46
N LEU A 612 -7.58 -31.54 19.37
CA LEU A 612 -7.96 -32.17 20.63
C LEU A 612 -9.05 -33.21 20.39
N LYS A 613 -8.92 -34.38 21.03
CA LYS A 613 -9.99 -35.38 21.11
C LYS A 613 -11.22 -34.72 21.72
N THR A 614 -12.29 -34.66 20.95
CA THR A 614 -13.50 -33.91 21.29
C THR A 614 -14.76 -34.71 20.92
N LEU A 615 -15.74 -34.74 21.82
CA LEU A 615 -17.09 -35.23 21.61
C LEU A 615 -18.08 -34.07 21.83
N ASN A 616 -19.13 -34.01 21.02
CA ASN A 616 -20.28 -33.13 21.26
C ASN A 616 -21.55 -33.98 21.34
N THR A 617 -22.21 -34.00 22.49
CA THR A 617 -23.38 -34.86 22.71
C THR A 617 -24.28 -34.31 23.81
N ALA A 618 -25.54 -34.77 23.83
CA ALA A 618 -26.46 -34.62 24.96
C ALA A 618 -26.60 -35.92 25.78
N SER A 619 -25.92 -37.00 25.39
CA SER A 619 -26.07 -38.34 25.97
C SER A 619 -24.91 -38.72 26.88
N GLU A 620 -25.19 -38.98 28.16
CA GLU A 620 -24.19 -39.47 29.11
C GLU A 620 -23.58 -40.82 28.67
N SER A 621 -24.37 -41.71 28.05
CA SER A 621 -23.88 -43.03 27.63
C SER A 621 -22.89 -42.95 26.46
N GLU A 622 -23.07 -41.97 25.58
CA GLU A 622 -22.10 -41.67 24.52
C GLU A 622 -20.80 -41.15 25.11
N VAL A 623 -20.86 -40.29 26.14
CA VAL A 623 -19.68 -39.81 26.86
C VAL A 623 -18.91 -40.98 27.48
N GLU A 624 -19.59 -41.87 28.22
CA GLU A 624 -18.96 -43.04 28.84
C GLU A 624 -18.27 -43.94 27.80
N THR A 625 -18.93 -44.17 26.66
CA THR A 625 -18.40 -44.98 25.56
C THR A 625 -17.19 -44.31 24.91
N TRP A 626 -17.27 -43.01 24.67
CA TRP A 626 -16.22 -42.23 24.05
C TRP A 626 -14.96 -42.12 24.93
N ILE A 627 -15.12 -41.90 26.23
CA ILE A 627 -14.03 -41.87 27.22
C ILE A 627 -13.25 -43.19 27.17
N LYS A 628 -13.97 -44.33 27.21
CA LYS A 628 -13.36 -45.66 27.16
C LYS A 628 -12.63 -45.90 25.84
N THR A 629 -13.29 -45.59 24.72
CA THR A 629 -12.76 -45.84 23.36
C THR A 629 -11.50 -45.02 23.08
N ASN A 630 -11.40 -43.82 23.64
CA ASN A 630 -10.27 -42.91 23.42
C ASN A 630 -9.15 -43.02 24.47
N GLY A 631 -9.28 -43.95 25.43
CA GLY A 631 -8.31 -44.17 26.50
C GLY A 631 -8.24 -43.03 27.53
N LEU A 632 -9.34 -42.32 27.75
CA LEU A 632 -9.39 -41.11 28.59
C LEU A 632 -9.89 -41.37 30.02
N SER A 633 -10.15 -42.62 30.41
CA SER A 633 -10.70 -42.98 31.74
C SER A 633 -9.85 -42.49 32.92
N ASP A 634 -8.53 -42.44 32.73
CA ASP A 634 -7.55 -41.98 33.73
C ASP A 634 -6.98 -40.59 33.38
N SER A 635 -7.62 -39.87 32.45
CA SER A 635 -7.18 -38.54 32.00
C SER A 635 -8.11 -37.45 32.53
N PRO A 636 -7.60 -36.25 32.81
CA PRO A 636 -8.45 -35.09 33.06
C PRO A 636 -9.23 -34.68 31.80
N LEU A 637 -10.42 -34.11 32.00
CA LEU A 637 -11.34 -33.71 30.94
C LEU A 637 -11.75 -32.25 31.08
N ILE A 638 -12.13 -31.65 29.96
CA ILE A 638 -12.83 -30.37 29.90
C ILE A 638 -14.29 -30.64 29.52
N ILE A 639 -15.20 -30.08 30.32
CA ILE A 639 -16.63 -30.02 30.02
C ILE A 639 -16.98 -28.56 29.78
N LYS A 640 -17.48 -28.24 28.58
CA LYS A 640 -17.83 -26.87 28.21
C LYS A 640 -19.01 -26.79 27.24
N PRO A 641 -19.71 -25.66 27.17
CA PRO A 641 -20.68 -25.41 26.10
C PRO A 641 -20.02 -25.46 24.71
N PRO A 642 -20.77 -25.84 23.65
CA PRO A 642 -20.29 -25.82 22.27
C PRO A 642 -20.01 -24.41 21.74
N ILE A 643 -20.83 -23.45 22.15
CA ILE A 643 -20.74 -22.03 21.78
C ILE A 643 -20.81 -21.23 23.08
N SER A 644 -19.74 -20.53 23.43
CA SER A 644 -19.62 -19.71 24.64
C SER A 644 -18.44 -18.76 24.55
N ALA A 645 -18.43 -17.73 25.40
CA ALA A 645 -17.32 -16.78 25.56
C ALA A 645 -17.05 -16.48 27.04
N GLY A 646 -15.89 -15.89 27.36
CA GLY A 646 -15.56 -15.45 28.72
C GLY A 646 -15.38 -16.57 29.75
N SER A 647 -15.04 -17.77 29.31
CA SER A 647 -14.97 -18.99 30.14
C SER A 647 -16.30 -19.39 30.81
N ASP A 648 -17.44 -19.00 30.24
CA ASP A 648 -18.77 -19.39 30.74
C ASP A 648 -18.91 -20.93 30.76
N LYS A 649 -19.07 -21.48 31.97
CA LYS A 649 -19.25 -22.91 32.26
C LYS A 649 -18.16 -23.83 31.69
N VAL A 650 -16.91 -23.38 31.71
CA VAL A 650 -15.77 -24.25 31.42
C VAL A 650 -15.32 -24.94 32.70
N PHE A 651 -15.54 -26.25 32.78
CA PHE A 651 -15.20 -27.07 33.95
C PHE A 651 -13.98 -27.94 33.67
N HIS A 652 -13.03 -27.94 34.61
CA HIS A 652 -11.90 -28.86 34.64
C HIS A 652 -12.27 -30.06 35.51
N ILE A 653 -12.31 -31.24 34.91
CA ILE A 653 -12.58 -32.47 35.62
C ILE A 653 -11.24 -33.18 35.84
N PRO A 654 -10.83 -33.45 37.09
CA PRO A 654 -9.61 -34.21 37.35
C PRO A 654 -9.73 -35.64 36.81
N ALA A 655 -8.60 -36.33 36.67
CA ALA A 655 -8.61 -37.75 36.31
C ALA A 655 -9.52 -38.55 37.26
N ARG A 656 -10.41 -39.37 36.70
CA ARG A 656 -11.46 -40.12 37.44
C ARG A 656 -12.46 -39.24 38.20
N GLY A 657 -12.50 -37.94 37.95
CA GLY A 657 -13.46 -37.02 38.54
C GLY A 657 -14.88 -37.22 38.00
N ASP A 658 -15.87 -36.78 38.78
CA ASP A 658 -17.27 -36.83 38.38
C ASP A 658 -17.59 -35.71 37.36
N TRP A 659 -17.58 -36.08 36.08
CA TRP A 659 -17.93 -35.17 34.99
C TRP A 659 -19.45 -34.98 34.82
N LYS A 660 -20.29 -35.87 35.38
CA LYS A 660 -21.75 -35.86 35.15
C LYS A 660 -22.39 -34.61 35.72
N LYS A 661 -21.94 -34.15 36.89
CA LYS A 661 -22.42 -32.90 37.48
C LYS A 661 -22.19 -31.71 36.55
N ALA A 662 -20.97 -31.55 36.04
CA ALA A 662 -20.63 -30.46 35.12
C ALA A 662 -21.39 -30.58 33.78
N PHE A 663 -21.51 -31.80 33.26
CA PHE A 663 -22.25 -32.08 32.02
C PHE A 663 -23.72 -31.68 32.13
N ASN A 664 -24.39 -32.12 33.21
CA ASN A 664 -25.77 -31.77 33.47
C ASN A 664 -25.95 -30.27 33.75
N GLN A 665 -24.97 -29.62 34.38
CA GLN A 665 -25.00 -28.17 34.60
C GLN A 665 -24.95 -27.38 33.28
N VAL A 666 -24.14 -27.81 32.29
CA VAL A 666 -24.09 -27.16 30.97
C VAL A 666 -25.43 -27.26 30.24
N LEU A 667 -26.14 -28.39 30.37
CA LEU A 667 -27.45 -28.62 29.74
C LEU A 667 -28.62 -27.95 30.45
N SER A 668 -28.58 -27.86 31.78
CA SER A 668 -29.73 -27.43 32.60
C SER A 668 -29.73 -25.96 32.97
N GLU A 669 -28.61 -25.25 32.83
CA GLU A 669 -28.52 -23.82 33.10
C GLU A 669 -28.36 -23.02 31.78
N PRO A 670 -28.96 -21.82 31.66
CA PRO A 670 -28.75 -20.95 30.50
C PRO A 670 -27.38 -20.28 30.53
N SER A 671 -26.80 -19.94 29.37
CA SER A 671 -25.55 -19.17 29.30
C SER A 671 -25.70 -17.82 29.99
N LYS A 672 -24.64 -17.38 30.70
CA LYS A 672 -24.60 -16.07 31.37
C LYS A 672 -24.67 -14.89 30.39
N LEU A 673 -24.19 -15.09 29.16
CA LEU A 673 -24.12 -14.03 28.14
C LEU A 673 -25.37 -13.97 27.26
N THR A 674 -25.83 -15.13 26.80
CA THR A 674 -26.96 -15.23 25.85
C THR A 674 -28.31 -15.49 26.50
N GLY A 675 -28.33 -16.02 27.72
CA GLY A 675 -29.56 -16.51 28.37
C GLY A 675 -30.15 -17.77 27.71
N LYS A 676 -29.49 -18.34 26.70
CA LYS A 676 -29.97 -19.52 25.97
C LYS A 676 -29.49 -20.82 26.62
N MET A 677 -30.33 -21.86 26.51
CA MET A 677 -29.99 -23.22 26.91
C MET A 677 -29.07 -23.88 25.88
N ASN A 678 -28.17 -24.76 26.33
CA ASN A 678 -27.37 -25.58 25.42
C ASN A 678 -28.10 -26.88 25.10
N GLU A 679 -28.12 -27.27 23.83
CA GLU A 679 -28.69 -28.55 23.40
C GLU A 679 -27.70 -29.71 23.55
N THR A 680 -26.40 -29.41 23.50
CA THR A 680 -25.32 -30.38 23.60
C THR A 680 -24.18 -29.85 24.47
N VAL A 681 -23.30 -30.76 24.88
CA VAL A 681 -22.11 -30.47 25.68
C VAL A 681 -20.87 -30.93 24.94
N VAL A 682 -19.82 -30.12 24.98
CA VAL A 682 -18.50 -30.52 24.52
C VAL A 682 -17.73 -31.17 25.66
N VAL A 683 -17.37 -32.44 25.44
CA VAL A 683 -16.44 -33.21 26.28
C VAL A 683 -15.12 -33.32 25.52
N GLN A 684 -14.04 -32.81 26.09
CA GLN A 684 -12.76 -32.66 25.41
C GLN A 684 -11.61 -33.12 26.30
N GLU A 685 -10.55 -33.67 25.72
CA GLU A 685 -9.32 -33.96 26.47
C GLU A 685 -8.66 -32.65 26.97
N LEU A 686 -8.02 -32.69 28.13
CA LEU A 686 -7.26 -31.54 28.63
C LEU A 686 -5.90 -31.44 27.92
N ALA A 687 -5.65 -30.31 27.27
CA ALA A 687 -4.32 -29.96 26.77
C ALA A 687 -3.46 -29.42 27.93
N ILE A 688 -2.25 -29.98 28.11
CA ILE A 688 -1.32 -29.56 29.17
C ILE A 688 -0.11 -28.88 28.54
N GLY A 689 0.13 -27.63 28.90
CA GLY A 689 1.21 -26.83 28.33
C GLY A 689 1.17 -25.36 28.76
N THR A 690 1.77 -24.48 27.95
CA THR A 690 1.64 -23.03 28.10
C THR A 690 0.56 -22.51 27.16
N GLU A 691 -0.40 -21.76 27.69
CA GLU A 691 -1.49 -21.19 26.89
C GLU A 691 -1.10 -19.83 26.32
N PHE A 692 -1.40 -19.63 25.03
CA PHE A 692 -1.18 -18.38 24.32
C PHE A 692 -2.47 -17.91 23.65
N ALA A 693 -2.67 -16.59 23.66
CA ALA A 693 -3.53 -15.92 22.70
C ALA A 693 -2.69 -15.37 21.55
N VAL A 694 -2.95 -15.89 20.35
CA VAL A 694 -2.30 -15.50 19.09
C VAL A 694 -3.29 -14.64 18.30
N GLY A 695 -3.10 -13.32 18.36
CA GLY A 695 -3.93 -12.37 17.64
C GLY A 695 -3.48 -12.24 16.20
N THR A 696 -4.37 -12.53 15.25
CA THR A 696 -4.07 -12.46 13.81
C THR A 696 -5.08 -11.59 13.05
N VAL A 697 -4.67 -11.15 11.86
CA VAL A 697 -5.57 -10.66 10.81
C VAL A 697 -5.28 -11.40 9.51
N SER A 698 -6.28 -11.56 8.67
CA SER A 698 -6.18 -12.28 7.40
C SER A 698 -6.57 -11.39 6.23
N ALA A 699 -5.78 -11.43 5.16
CA ALA A 699 -6.11 -10.79 3.89
C ALA A 699 -5.97 -11.83 2.77
N ASN A 700 -7.08 -12.13 2.10
CA ASN A 700 -7.15 -13.13 1.02
C ASN A 700 -6.49 -14.48 1.37
N GLY A 701 -6.72 -14.98 2.58
CA GLY A 701 -6.15 -16.25 3.07
C GLY A 701 -4.69 -16.18 3.52
N LYS A 702 -4.03 -15.02 3.45
CA LYS A 702 -2.73 -14.80 4.07
C LYS A 702 -2.92 -14.27 5.49
N HIS A 703 -2.30 -14.94 6.45
CA HIS A 703 -2.46 -14.66 7.88
C HIS A 703 -1.25 -13.91 8.44
N TYR A 704 -1.51 -12.84 9.18
CA TYR A 704 -0.50 -11.96 9.75
C TYR A 704 -0.60 -11.91 11.28
N LEU A 705 0.54 -12.08 11.96
CA LEU A 705 0.62 -11.94 13.41
C LEU A 705 0.46 -10.48 13.81
N THR A 706 -0.35 -10.23 14.82
CA THR A 706 -0.60 -8.88 15.34
C THR A 706 -0.08 -8.71 16.76
N HIS A 707 -0.34 -9.68 17.63
CA HIS A 707 0.18 -9.73 18.99
C HIS A 707 0.28 -11.19 19.44
N LEU A 708 1.23 -11.45 20.34
CA LEU A 708 1.36 -12.73 21.03
C LEU A 708 1.28 -12.48 22.53
N ILE A 709 0.32 -13.13 23.19
CA ILE A 709 0.06 -12.97 24.61
C ILE A 709 0.17 -14.32 25.28
N LYS A 710 1.00 -14.42 26.32
CA LYS A 710 1.09 -15.59 27.20
C LYS A 710 0.11 -15.44 28.36
N TYR A 711 -0.72 -16.46 28.57
CA TYR A 711 -1.68 -16.46 29.67
C TYR A 711 -1.08 -17.04 30.94
N ASN A 712 -1.20 -16.32 32.06
CA ASN A 712 -0.95 -16.85 33.39
C ASN A 712 -2.28 -16.92 34.14
N LYS A 713 -2.79 -18.15 34.27
CA LYS A 713 -4.01 -18.47 35.01
C LYS A 713 -3.62 -19.11 36.34
N THR A 714 -4.31 -18.74 37.40
CA THR A 714 -4.10 -19.30 38.74
C THR A 714 -5.32 -20.09 39.18
N SER A 715 -5.09 -21.11 40.00
CA SER A 715 -6.17 -21.77 40.73
C SER A 715 -6.63 -20.88 41.87
N PHE A 716 -7.92 -20.54 41.90
CA PHE A 716 -8.51 -19.76 43.00
C PHE A 716 -9.85 -20.37 43.39
N ASN A 717 -10.00 -20.75 44.67
CA ASN A 717 -11.21 -21.35 45.25
C ASN A 717 -11.84 -22.47 44.38
N ASP A 718 -11.06 -23.53 44.13
CA ASP A 718 -11.45 -24.76 43.40
C ASP A 718 -11.69 -24.62 41.89
N ARG A 719 -11.37 -23.47 41.26
CA ARG A 719 -11.36 -23.31 39.79
C ARG A 719 -9.97 -23.00 39.24
N GLN A 720 -9.58 -23.68 38.16
CA GLN A 720 -8.24 -23.60 37.53
C GLN A 720 -8.10 -22.53 36.41
N THR A 721 -9.13 -21.73 36.15
CA THR A 721 -9.20 -20.86 34.95
C THR A 721 -9.25 -19.36 35.24
N VAL A 722 -8.94 -18.94 36.47
CA VAL A 722 -8.97 -17.51 36.84
C VAL A 722 -7.73 -16.81 36.32
N TYR A 723 -7.92 -15.78 35.50
CA TYR A 723 -6.83 -14.94 34.99
C TYR A 723 -6.12 -14.25 36.16
N ASP A 724 -4.80 -14.39 36.20
CA ASP A 724 -3.95 -13.69 37.15
C ASP A 724 -3.37 -12.44 36.49
N TYR A 725 -2.55 -12.66 35.48
CA TYR A 725 -2.10 -11.65 34.53
C TYR A 725 -1.88 -12.28 33.17
N VAL A 726 -1.84 -11.46 32.13
CA VAL A 726 -1.41 -11.89 30.80
C VAL A 726 -0.18 -11.09 30.40
N GLU A 727 0.71 -11.67 29.60
CA GLU A 727 1.98 -11.04 29.24
C GLU A 727 2.10 -10.95 27.72
N PHE A 728 2.20 -9.73 27.18
CA PHE A 728 2.58 -9.54 25.79
C PHE A 728 4.06 -9.89 25.64
N VAL A 729 4.37 -10.79 24.70
CA VAL A 729 5.72 -11.32 24.51
C VAL A 729 6.27 -11.00 23.10
N PRO A 730 7.60 -10.89 22.95
CA PRO A 730 8.21 -10.76 21.63
C PRO A 730 8.00 -12.03 20.80
N TYR A 731 8.05 -11.89 19.48
CA TYR A 731 8.03 -13.00 18.54
C TYR A 731 9.40 -13.16 17.89
N SER A 732 9.87 -14.40 17.80
CA SER A 732 10.93 -14.82 16.89
C SER A 732 10.57 -16.18 16.31
N GLU A 733 11.05 -16.45 15.11
CA GLU A 733 10.83 -17.74 14.43
C GLU A 733 11.36 -18.91 15.27
N GLU A 734 12.49 -18.72 15.96
CA GLU A 734 13.10 -19.71 16.85
C GLU A 734 12.23 -20.05 18.06
N MET A 735 11.60 -19.05 18.70
CA MET A 735 10.86 -19.25 19.95
C MET A 735 9.41 -19.66 19.71
N TYR A 736 8.77 -19.11 18.67
CA TYR A 736 7.32 -19.23 18.45
C TYR A 736 6.93 -19.49 16.98
N GLY A 737 7.88 -19.81 16.09
CA GLY A 737 7.59 -20.12 14.69
C GLY A 737 6.63 -21.30 14.53
N GLU A 738 6.82 -22.38 15.30
CA GLU A 738 5.91 -23.54 15.28
C GLU A 738 4.48 -23.15 15.71
N LEU A 739 4.35 -22.30 16.73
CA LEU A 739 3.06 -21.82 17.22
C LEU A 739 2.32 -21.01 16.16
N PHE A 740 3.02 -20.09 15.48
CA PHE A 740 2.40 -19.28 14.44
C PHE A 740 2.10 -20.10 13.18
N ALA A 741 3.01 -20.97 12.74
CA ALA A 741 2.78 -21.88 11.62
C ALA A 741 1.58 -22.81 11.85
N TYR A 742 1.41 -23.32 13.07
CA TYR A 742 0.21 -24.06 13.46
C TYR A 742 -1.05 -23.19 13.38
N THR A 743 -0.98 -21.95 13.88
CA THR A 743 -2.09 -20.98 13.83
C THR A 743 -2.55 -20.76 12.39
N GLN A 744 -1.62 -20.56 11.44
CA GLN A 744 -1.96 -20.36 10.02
C GLN A 744 -2.73 -21.57 9.45
N LYS A 745 -2.24 -22.79 9.70
CA LYS A 745 -2.92 -24.02 9.26
C LYS A 745 -4.31 -24.18 9.88
N ALA A 746 -4.46 -23.80 11.14
CA ALA A 746 -5.75 -23.83 11.82
C ALA A 746 -6.74 -22.83 11.19
N LEU A 747 -6.32 -21.60 10.92
CA LEU A 747 -7.15 -20.59 10.27
C LEU A 747 -7.60 -21.02 8.86
N ASP A 748 -6.70 -21.64 8.09
CA ASP A 748 -7.01 -22.24 6.79
C ASP A 748 -8.08 -23.34 6.89
N ALA A 749 -7.94 -24.26 7.86
CA ALA A 749 -8.90 -25.33 8.10
C ALA A 749 -10.30 -24.82 8.50
N LEU A 750 -10.35 -23.67 9.17
CA LEU A 750 -11.59 -22.97 9.54
C LEU A 750 -12.14 -22.07 8.43
N GLY A 751 -11.46 -22.02 7.27
CA GLY A 751 -11.90 -21.25 6.11
C GLY A 751 -11.84 -19.74 6.33
N ILE A 752 -10.96 -19.26 7.22
CA ILE A 752 -10.74 -17.83 7.43
C ILE A 752 -9.89 -17.31 6.28
N ARG A 753 -10.41 -16.30 5.58
CA ARG A 753 -9.78 -15.61 4.44
C ARG A 753 -9.61 -14.13 4.73
N TRP A 754 -10.53 -13.53 5.48
CA TRP A 754 -10.57 -12.11 5.78
C TRP A 754 -10.92 -11.88 7.25
N GLY A 755 -10.46 -10.74 7.77
CA GLY A 755 -10.80 -10.28 9.12
C GLY A 755 -9.83 -10.73 10.20
N ALA A 756 -10.19 -10.41 11.44
CA ALA A 756 -9.38 -10.71 12.62
C ALA A 756 -9.74 -12.09 13.19
N ALA A 757 -8.76 -12.73 13.82
CA ALA A 757 -8.98 -13.93 14.62
C ALA A 757 -8.21 -13.86 15.93
N HIS A 758 -8.90 -14.24 17.01
CA HIS A 758 -8.35 -14.48 18.34
C HIS A 758 -8.19 -15.98 18.53
N ASN A 759 -6.97 -16.47 18.65
CA ASN A 759 -6.70 -17.90 18.70
C ASN A 759 -6.11 -18.27 20.07
N GLU A 760 -6.82 -19.10 20.82
CA GLU A 760 -6.32 -19.65 22.08
C GLU A 760 -5.69 -21.01 21.80
N ILE A 761 -4.38 -21.10 22.01
CA ILE A 761 -3.58 -22.28 21.65
C ILE A 761 -2.75 -22.71 22.85
N MET A 762 -2.82 -23.99 23.17
CA MET A 762 -1.96 -24.62 24.16
C MET A 762 -0.69 -25.13 23.47
N LEU A 763 0.47 -24.60 23.84
CA LEU A 763 1.77 -25.15 23.44
C LEU A 763 2.12 -26.32 24.37
N THR A 764 1.84 -27.54 23.90
CA THR A 764 2.11 -28.78 24.65
C THR A 764 3.50 -29.34 24.31
N LYS A 765 3.93 -30.38 25.04
CA LYS A 765 5.15 -31.13 24.70
C LYS A 765 5.12 -31.78 23.31
N ASP A 766 3.93 -32.05 22.78
CA ASP A 766 3.69 -32.72 21.49
C ASP A 766 3.27 -31.70 20.41
N GLY A 767 3.69 -30.44 20.58
CA GLY A 767 3.39 -29.30 19.72
C GLY A 767 2.09 -28.55 20.09
N PRO A 768 1.72 -27.53 19.30
CA PRO A 768 0.55 -26.68 19.59
C PRO A 768 -0.79 -27.42 19.41
N ARG A 769 -1.79 -27.06 20.23
CA ARG A 769 -3.17 -27.54 20.14
C ARG A 769 -4.15 -26.38 20.30
N LEU A 770 -4.99 -26.15 19.29
CA LEU A 770 -6.03 -25.14 19.33
C LEU A 770 -7.05 -25.50 20.41
N ILE A 771 -7.30 -24.58 21.33
CA ILE A 771 -8.40 -24.66 22.30
C ILE A 771 -9.66 -24.12 21.62
N GLU A 772 -9.57 -22.91 21.07
CA GLU A 772 -10.60 -22.25 20.28
C GLU A 772 -10.04 -21.10 19.42
N THR A 773 -10.80 -20.73 18.39
CA THR A 773 -10.61 -19.51 17.59
C THR A 773 -11.90 -18.71 17.62
N GLY A 774 -11.84 -17.43 17.99
CA GLY A 774 -12.91 -16.47 17.72
C GLY A 774 -12.61 -15.69 16.45
N ALA A 775 -13.50 -15.72 15.44
CA ALA A 775 -13.34 -14.98 14.18
C ALA A 775 -13.71 -13.49 14.33
N ARG A 776 -13.09 -12.85 15.32
CA ARG A 776 -13.21 -11.44 15.70
C ARG A 776 -11.92 -11.00 16.43
N MET A 777 -11.82 -9.72 16.79
CA MET A 777 -10.67 -9.23 17.57
C MET A 777 -10.61 -9.84 18.98
N CYS A 778 -9.43 -9.94 19.58
CA CYS A 778 -9.30 -10.34 20.99
C CYS A 778 -10.18 -9.44 21.88
N GLY A 779 -10.88 -10.04 22.83
CA GLY A 779 -11.82 -9.33 23.72
C GLY A 779 -11.11 -8.45 24.75
N GLY A 780 -11.89 -7.60 25.43
CA GLY A 780 -11.40 -6.70 26.47
C GLY A 780 -10.54 -5.55 25.91
N PRO A 781 -9.78 -4.84 26.77
CA PRO A 781 -8.96 -3.69 26.38
C PRO A 781 -7.67 -4.05 25.61
N VAL A 782 -7.60 -5.24 25.01
CA VAL A 782 -6.41 -5.78 24.35
C VAL A 782 -5.96 -4.91 23.16
N VAL A 783 -6.88 -4.26 22.46
CA VAL A 783 -6.55 -3.35 21.34
C VAL A 783 -5.59 -2.24 21.80
N GLY A 784 -5.90 -1.57 22.92
CA GLY A 784 -5.04 -0.53 23.49
C GLY A 784 -3.70 -1.08 23.98
N PHE A 785 -3.71 -2.22 24.67
CA PHE A 785 -2.48 -2.87 25.12
C PHE A 785 -1.58 -3.33 23.97
N ALA A 786 -2.16 -3.82 22.88
CA ALA A 786 -1.42 -4.21 21.68
C ALA A 786 -0.73 -3.01 21.02
N ARG A 787 -1.41 -1.84 20.94
CA ARG A 787 -0.81 -0.60 20.42
C ARG A 787 0.43 -0.20 21.24
N GLU A 788 0.37 -0.33 22.56
CA GLU A 788 1.52 -0.07 23.43
C GLU A 788 2.65 -1.09 23.28
N ALA A 789 2.31 -2.38 23.24
CA ALA A 789 3.28 -3.46 23.17
C ALA A 789 3.97 -3.54 21.80
N THR A 790 3.25 -3.27 20.72
CA THR A 790 3.69 -3.56 19.34
C THR A 790 3.70 -2.35 18.41
N GLY A 791 3.07 -1.24 18.80
CA GLY A 791 2.85 -0.07 17.93
C GLY A 791 1.65 -0.19 16.99
N SER A 792 0.92 -1.30 17.02
CA SER A 792 -0.26 -1.58 16.20
C SER A 792 -1.25 -2.49 16.94
N SER A 793 -2.44 -2.70 16.39
CA SER A 793 -3.43 -3.65 16.92
C SER A 793 -4.19 -4.37 15.80
N GLN A 794 -5.11 -5.27 16.18
CA GLN A 794 -5.99 -5.92 15.21
C GLN A 794 -6.93 -4.90 14.56
N ALA A 795 -7.40 -3.90 15.30
CA ALA A 795 -8.24 -2.83 14.76
C ALA A 795 -7.50 -2.03 13.67
N ASP A 796 -6.24 -1.65 13.94
CA ASP A 796 -5.45 -0.86 12.99
C ASP A 796 -5.18 -1.63 11.69
N LYS A 797 -4.84 -2.92 11.79
CA LYS A 797 -4.63 -3.76 10.60
C LYS A 797 -5.92 -4.15 9.89
N LEU A 798 -7.04 -4.25 10.60
CA LEU A 798 -8.35 -4.45 9.97
C LEU A 798 -8.71 -3.26 9.08
N VAL A 799 -8.38 -2.05 9.50
CA VAL A 799 -8.54 -0.86 8.66
C VAL A 799 -7.65 -0.99 7.42
N GLU A 800 -6.37 -1.34 7.56
CA GLU A 800 -5.46 -1.56 6.42
C GLU A 800 -6.06 -2.55 5.39
N ILE A 801 -6.48 -3.76 5.81
CA ILE A 801 -6.97 -4.77 4.85
C ILE A 801 -8.21 -4.32 4.08
N TYR A 802 -9.12 -3.59 4.73
CA TYR A 802 -10.38 -3.19 4.10
C TYR A 802 -10.28 -1.88 3.32
N THR A 803 -9.19 -1.12 3.50
CA THR A 803 -8.93 0.10 2.72
C THR A 803 -7.87 -0.08 1.64
N GLU A 804 -6.92 -0.98 1.85
CA GLU A 804 -5.71 -1.13 1.02
C GLU A 804 -5.61 -2.53 0.37
N GLY A 805 -6.50 -3.46 0.73
CA GLY A 805 -6.57 -4.81 0.17
C GLY A 805 -5.55 -5.81 0.70
N ASP A 806 -4.60 -5.36 1.52
CA ASP A 806 -3.61 -6.18 2.23
C ASP A 806 -3.17 -5.47 3.53
N VAL A 807 -2.42 -6.15 4.39
CA VAL A 807 -1.75 -5.55 5.56
C VAL A 807 -0.48 -4.86 5.08
N ALA A 808 -0.39 -3.53 5.22
CA ALA A 808 0.80 -2.76 4.89
C ALA A 808 1.90 -2.99 5.93
N THR A 809 1.53 -3.09 7.21
CA THR A 809 2.46 -3.28 8.34
C THR A 809 2.79 -4.75 8.58
N LYS A 810 3.40 -5.43 7.58
CA LYS A 810 3.56 -6.91 7.59
C LYS A 810 4.46 -7.46 8.71
N ASN A 811 5.48 -6.71 9.13
CA ASN A 811 6.46 -7.16 10.11
C ASN A 811 5.93 -7.01 11.54
N TYR A 812 6.11 -8.04 12.36
CA TYR A 812 5.83 -7.96 13.80
C TYR A 812 6.90 -7.12 14.48
N VAL A 813 6.50 -6.00 15.10
CA VAL A 813 7.38 -5.14 15.89
C VAL A 813 6.99 -5.28 17.34
N PHE A 814 7.95 -5.59 18.22
CA PHE A 814 7.74 -5.62 19.67
C PHE A 814 8.50 -4.46 20.30
N LYS A 815 7.77 -3.50 20.87
CA LYS A 815 8.33 -2.28 21.46
C LYS A 815 8.71 -2.47 22.93
N LYS A 816 7.79 -3.04 23.72
CA LYS A 816 7.94 -3.17 25.17
C LYS A 816 7.02 -4.26 25.72
N THR A 817 7.38 -4.80 26.89
CA THR A 817 6.50 -5.71 27.64
C THR A 817 5.33 -4.93 28.22
N VAL A 818 4.12 -5.48 28.04
CA VAL A 818 2.88 -5.01 28.65
C VAL A 818 2.26 -6.20 29.40
N ILE A 819 1.90 -5.99 30.66
CA ILE A 819 1.26 -6.99 31.53
C ILE A 819 -0.03 -6.40 32.12
N PRO A 820 -1.19 -6.77 31.57
CA PRO A 820 -2.48 -6.56 32.22
C PRO A 820 -2.66 -7.52 33.40
N VAL A 821 -2.83 -6.96 34.60
CA VAL A 821 -3.08 -7.66 35.86
C VAL A 821 -4.58 -7.64 36.14
N PHE A 822 -5.17 -8.81 36.41
CA PHE A 822 -6.60 -8.95 36.70
C PHE A 822 -6.79 -8.87 38.21
N LEU A 823 -7.65 -7.95 38.63
CA LEU A 823 -7.99 -7.75 40.03
C LEU A 823 -9.04 -8.76 40.48
N LYS A 824 -8.91 -9.28 41.70
CA LYS A 824 -9.68 -10.40 42.24
C LYS A 824 -10.44 -9.99 43.50
N SER A 825 -11.63 -10.54 43.64
CA SER A 825 -12.46 -10.48 44.83
C SER A 825 -12.49 -11.85 45.53
N PRO A 826 -12.05 -11.97 46.79
CA PRO A 826 -11.99 -13.25 47.49
C PRO A 826 -13.38 -13.80 47.88
N ALA A 827 -14.40 -12.95 47.98
CA ALA A 827 -15.75 -13.30 48.42
C ALA A 827 -16.81 -12.44 47.74
N ALA A 828 -18.05 -12.92 47.72
CA ALA A 828 -19.18 -12.07 47.33
C ALA A 828 -19.61 -11.18 48.51
N GLY A 829 -20.00 -9.94 48.22
CA GLY A 829 -20.47 -8.99 49.24
C GLY A 829 -20.41 -7.55 48.77
N LYS A 830 -20.53 -6.61 49.70
CA LYS A 830 -20.50 -5.17 49.42
C LYS A 830 -19.07 -4.63 49.55
N ILE A 831 -18.53 -4.04 48.49
CA ILE A 831 -17.17 -3.48 48.51
C ILE A 831 -17.15 -2.15 49.28
N ALA A 832 -16.22 -1.99 50.24
CA ALA A 832 -16.22 -0.85 51.15
C ALA A 832 -15.11 0.18 50.91
N ASN A 833 -13.98 -0.23 50.31
CA ASN A 833 -12.76 0.60 50.22
C ASN A 833 -11.98 0.47 48.89
N VAL A 834 -12.61 0.75 47.75
CA VAL A 834 -11.96 0.78 46.43
C VAL A 834 -10.76 1.73 46.37
N GLU A 835 -10.70 2.74 47.24
CA GLU A 835 -9.57 3.66 47.40
C GLU A 835 -8.25 2.98 47.76
N VAL A 836 -8.25 1.71 48.19
CA VAL A 836 -7.03 0.90 48.33
C VAL A 836 -6.20 0.85 47.05
N PHE A 837 -6.84 1.05 45.91
CA PHE A 837 -6.21 1.11 44.58
C PHE A 837 -5.79 2.52 44.15
N ALA A 838 -6.03 3.57 44.95
CA ALA A 838 -5.76 4.96 44.57
C ALA A 838 -4.28 5.24 44.24
N ASP A 839 -3.37 4.45 44.81
CA ASP A 839 -1.93 4.59 44.58
C ASP A 839 -1.41 3.77 43.38
N ILE A 840 -2.28 3.02 42.68
CA ILE A 840 -1.90 2.28 41.48
C ILE A 840 -1.35 3.22 40.40
N SER A 841 -1.94 4.40 40.23
CA SER A 841 -1.50 5.38 39.24
C SER A 841 -0.10 5.97 39.52
N LYS A 842 0.45 5.74 40.72
CA LYS A 842 1.79 6.17 41.13
C LYS A 842 2.85 5.09 40.90
N LEU A 843 2.45 3.88 40.48
CA LEU A 843 3.39 2.80 40.22
C LEU A 843 4.31 3.17 39.03
N PRO A 844 5.62 2.95 39.13
CA PRO A 844 6.58 3.28 38.06
C PRO A 844 6.24 2.70 36.69
N THR A 845 5.60 1.53 36.65
CA THR A 845 5.22 0.85 35.40
C THR A 845 3.75 1.01 35.04
N PHE A 846 2.99 1.88 35.71
CA PHE A 846 1.57 2.10 35.43
C PHE A 846 1.34 2.56 33.98
N LEU A 847 0.35 1.95 33.31
CA LEU A 847 -0.12 2.34 31.99
C LEU A 847 -1.55 2.89 32.03
N ASN A 848 -2.49 2.08 32.55
CA ASN A 848 -3.90 2.45 32.71
C ASN A 848 -4.58 1.51 33.71
N GLU A 849 -5.82 1.82 34.08
CA GLU A 849 -6.65 0.95 34.91
C GLU A 849 -8.12 0.99 34.49
N TYR A 850 -8.81 -0.11 34.76
CA TYR A 850 -10.24 -0.29 34.54
C TYR A 850 -10.82 -0.94 35.78
N ILE A 851 -11.30 -0.15 36.74
CA ILE A 851 -11.98 -0.66 37.94
C ILE A 851 -13.49 -0.50 37.73
N TRP A 852 -14.24 -1.59 37.87
CA TRP A 852 -15.66 -1.62 37.47
C TRP A 852 -16.64 -1.30 38.59
N PHE A 853 -16.20 -1.41 39.84
CA PHE A 853 -17.05 -1.29 41.03
C PHE A 853 -16.66 -0.08 41.87
N LYS A 854 -17.64 0.50 42.57
CA LYS A 854 -17.47 1.61 43.50
C LYS A 854 -17.86 1.16 44.91
N ASN A 855 -17.43 1.94 45.91
CA ASN A 855 -17.83 1.71 47.30
C ASN A 855 -19.35 1.63 47.41
N GLY A 856 -19.82 0.53 47.97
CA GLY A 856 -21.21 0.20 48.17
C GLY A 856 -21.84 -0.72 47.11
N ASP A 857 -21.13 -1.03 46.03
CA ASP A 857 -21.60 -1.98 45.02
C ASP A 857 -21.50 -3.44 45.53
N LEU A 858 -22.40 -4.29 45.07
CA LEU A 858 -22.31 -5.74 45.28
C LEU A 858 -21.34 -6.33 44.26
N VAL A 859 -20.24 -6.91 44.76
CA VAL A 859 -19.25 -7.61 43.94
C VAL A 859 -19.44 -9.12 44.07
N PRO A 860 -19.32 -9.88 42.96
CA PRO A 860 -19.28 -11.33 43.04
C PRO A 860 -17.91 -11.80 43.56
N GLN A 861 -17.86 -13.05 44.01
CA GLN A 861 -16.60 -13.74 44.18
C GLN A 861 -15.96 -14.00 42.82
N THR A 862 -14.67 -13.72 42.65
CA THR A 862 -13.97 -13.94 41.38
C THR A 862 -13.74 -15.42 41.12
N VAL A 863 -14.33 -15.91 40.02
CA VAL A 863 -14.31 -17.32 39.59
C VAL A 863 -14.08 -17.51 38.09
N ASP A 864 -14.07 -16.42 37.32
CA ASP A 864 -13.85 -16.34 35.87
C ASP A 864 -13.52 -14.89 35.47
N TYR A 865 -13.31 -14.63 34.18
CA TYR A 865 -13.07 -13.27 33.66
C TYR A 865 -14.21 -12.29 33.98
N LEU A 866 -15.46 -12.76 33.91
CA LEU A 866 -16.65 -11.94 34.08
C LEU A 866 -16.90 -11.53 35.55
N THR A 867 -16.18 -12.11 36.49
CA THR A 867 -16.31 -11.87 37.93
C THR A 867 -15.06 -11.22 38.55
N SER A 868 -14.10 -10.81 37.74
CA SER A 868 -12.99 -9.94 38.17
C SER A 868 -13.55 -8.56 38.62
N ILE A 869 -12.77 -7.79 39.38
CA ILE A 869 -13.18 -6.42 39.81
C ILE A 869 -12.57 -5.31 38.95
N GLY A 870 -11.52 -5.63 38.18
CA GLY A 870 -10.86 -4.68 37.30
C GLY A 870 -9.60 -5.23 36.62
N ILE A 871 -9.00 -4.42 35.75
CA ILE A 871 -7.73 -4.71 35.08
C ILE A 871 -6.79 -3.52 35.23
N VAL A 872 -5.55 -3.78 35.61
CA VAL A 872 -4.49 -2.78 35.70
C VAL A 872 -3.44 -3.09 34.65
N GLY A 873 -3.24 -2.18 33.70
CA GLY A 873 -2.19 -2.28 32.70
C GLY A 873 -0.85 -1.80 33.26
N LEU A 874 0.17 -2.64 33.17
CA LEU A 874 1.56 -2.28 33.45
C LEU A 874 2.41 -2.37 32.18
N ALA A 875 3.35 -1.45 31.96
CA ALA A 875 4.22 -1.43 30.80
C ALA A 875 5.65 -0.99 31.16
N GLY A 876 6.66 -1.58 30.51
CA GLY A 876 8.06 -1.26 30.73
C GLY A 876 8.96 -2.49 30.85
N ASN A 877 10.00 -2.40 31.70
CA ASN A 877 10.90 -3.52 31.95
C ASN A 877 10.20 -4.61 32.77
N ARG A 878 10.24 -5.86 32.29
CA ARG A 878 9.60 -7.02 32.93
C ARG A 878 9.90 -7.15 34.43
N LYS A 879 11.13 -6.92 34.87
CA LYS A 879 11.50 -7.03 36.30
C LYS A 879 10.82 -5.96 37.15
N SER A 880 10.77 -4.73 36.66
CA SER A 880 10.07 -3.63 37.34
C SER A 880 8.56 -3.86 37.38
N ILE A 881 7.99 -4.38 36.29
CA ILE A 881 6.57 -4.74 36.22
C ILE A 881 6.23 -5.79 37.29
N LEU A 882 7.06 -6.83 37.44
CA LEU A 882 6.82 -7.87 38.45
C LEU A 882 6.89 -7.34 39.89
N LEU A 883 7.71 -6.30 40.16
CA LEU A 883 7.72 -5.64 41.47
C LEU A 883 6.44 -4.84 41.72
N ASP A 884 5.92 -4.16 40.71
CA ASP A 884 4.67 -3.40 40.82
C ASP A 884 3.44 -4.33 40.86
N TYR A 885 3.50 -5.48 40.17
CA TYR A 885 2.53 -6.55 40.28
C TYR A 885 2.37 -7.04 41.73
N GLU A 886 3.48 -7.30 42.44
CA GLU A 886 3.42 -7.70 43.87
C GLU A 886 2.79 -6.61 44.75
N LYS A 887 3.02 -5.33 44.44
CA LYS A 887 2.36 -4.23 45.16
C LYS A 887 0.85 -4.22 44.93
N ILE A 888 0.40 -4.47 43.69
CA ILE A 888 -1.03 -4.60 43.38
C ILE A 888 -1.63 -5.77 44.18
N ARG A 889 -0.95 -6.92 44.25
CA ARG A 889 -1.41 -8.06 45.07
C ARG A 889 -1.50 -7.71 46.56
N ASN A 890 -0.56 -6.93 47.09
CA ASN A 890 -0.64 -6.44 48.48
C ASN A 890 -1.83 -5.50 48.69
N MET A 891 -2.12 -4.60 47.73
CA MET A 891 -3.30 -3.73 47.79
C MET A 891 -4.61 -4.55 47.81
N GLU A 892 -4.69 -5.65 47.05
CA GLU A 892 -5.87 -6.52 47.09
C GLU A 892 -6.11 -7.19 48.45
N LEU A 893 -5.05 -7.46 49.23
CA LEU A 893 -5.18 -8.03 50.58
C LEU A 893 -5.83 -7.06 51.57
N GLU A 894 -5.77 -5.77 51.29
CA GLU A 894 -6.39 -4.71 52.08
C GLU A 894 -7.84 -4.42 51.64
N LEU A 895 -8.35 -5.09 50.60
CA LEU A 895 -9.71 -4.92 50.12
C LEU A 895 -10.74 -5.49 51.12
N VAL A 896 -11.69 -4.65 51.52
CA VAL A 896 -12.76 -4.96 52.46
C VAL A 896 -14.05 -5.23 51.68
N ILE A 897 -14.53 -6.46 51.85
CA ILE A 897 -15.82 -6.92 51.32
C ILE A 897 -16.70 -7.31 52.50
N GLU A 898 -17.72 -6.50 52.77
CA GLU A 898 -18.72 -6.77 53.80
C GLU A 898 -19.64 -7.90 53.31
N LYS A 899 -19.64 -9.04 54.02
CA LYS A 899 -20.52 -10.15 53.68
C LYS A 899 -21.97 -9.73 53.82
N SER A 900 -22.74 -9.94 52.74
CA SER A 900 -24.20 -9.79 52.72
C SER A 900 -24.90 -10.88 53.52
#